data_AF-A0A0M0G495-F1
#
_entry.id   AF-A0A0M0G495-F1
#
_cell.length_a   1.000
_cell.length_b   1.000
_cell.length_c   1.000
_cell.angle_alpha   90.00
_cell.angle_beta   90.00
_cell.angle_gamma   90.00
#
_symmetry.space_group_name_H-M   'P 1'
#
loop_
_entity.id
_entity.type
_entity.pdbx_description
1 polymer ?
#
loop_
_entity_poly.entity_id
_entity_poly.type
_entity_poly.pdbx_seq_one_letter_code
_entity_poly.pdbx_strand_id
1 'polypeptide(L)'
;MQEVSTSTKNVFRGPIAIFVLAVVLLWMKTYAAYQIEFNLGIDNSMQKFLLFLNPLSSSLLFLGIALFFKGKLQSTLLIVIQFVLSFLLYANVVYYRFFNDFITVPVLMQTKTNAGQLGDSAFSLMTPWDIFYFADTILLIALLAFKVSKPAAKRKWKSAGLVIAMAAIVFSVNLHLAEKDRPELLTRTFDRNYLVKYLGSYNFTIYDIVQNVQTARQRAMADSSDITSVENYIKANYAEPNPAYFGKAEGMNVVYLSLESLQSFIIDYEIDGQEVTPFLNSLAHDNETFYFKNYFHQTGQGKTSDAEFMMDNSLYPMAQGSVYVSKAQNTFQSAPAILKKDDYVSAVFHGNYKTFWNRNVMYKSLGYDKFFDAEYYDMSEDNIKNYGMKDKPFVEESQPLLESLEQPFYSKYILLSNHFPFKMDEGDTDFPAADTDDKVVNQYFQSAHYMDEALEQFFDQLKESGLYDNTIVVMYGDHYGISENHNQAMKEIIGKDIDDYEYAQLQRVPLFIHAPGVKGGAKDTYGGAVDVMPTVLHLLGVDTKDYLQIGSDLLSKDHREVIPFRNGDFITPNITSVNGKYYSNEDGQEIEGDGFAELSKQAKTELSISDSIVNKDLLRFYKPEGYTPIDRDDYHYIYDKDADVNNQ
;
A
#
# COMPACT_ATOMS: atom_id res chain seq x y z
N MET A 1 -63.54 17.52 10.04
CA MET A 1 -62.43 17.28 9.09
C MET A 1 -61.43 18.44 9.11
N GLN A 2 -61.01 18.91 10.30
CA GLN A 2 -60.15 20.11 10.42
C GLN A 2 -59.20 20.08 11.63
N GLU A 3 -58.81 18.90 12.13
CA GLU A 3 -57.88 18.77 13.27
C GLU A 3 -56.67 17.85 13.02
N VAL A 4 -56.49 17.34 11.80
CA VAL A 4 -55.36 16.42 11.50
C VAL A 4 -54.18 17.13 10.77
N SER A 5 -54.29 18.41 10.42
CA SER A 5 -53.30 19.11 9.58
C SER A 5 -52.23 19.93 10.33
N THR A 6 -52.36 20.14 11.65
CA THR A 6 -51.47 21.03 12.43
C THR A 6 -50.31 20.33 13.14
N SER A 7 -50.32 19.00 13.24
CA SER A 7 -49.28 18.24 13.95
C SER A 7 -47.94 18.21 13.20
N THR A 8 -47.95 18.07 11.87
CA THR A 8 -46.72 17.96 11.05
C THR A 8 -46.02 19.30 10.81
N LYS A 9 -46.71 20.45 10.89
CA LYS A 9 -46.11 21.78 10.66
C LYS A 9 -45.24 22.31 11.81
N ASN A 10 -45.30 21.68 13.00
CA ASN A 10 -44.51 22.10 14.17
C ASN A 10 -43.28 21.23 14.47
N VAL A 11 -43.14 20.07 13.81
CA VAL A 11 -42.04 19.12 14.08
C VAL A 11 -40.67 19.70 13.68
N PHE A 12 -40.61 20.58 12.69
CA PHE A 12 -39.34 21.07 12.11
C PHE A 12 -38.82 22.41 12.67
N ARG A 13 -39.48 23.03 13.65
CA ARG A 13 -39.20 24.43 14.05
C ARG A 13 -38.32 24.60 15.29
N GLY A 14 -37.89 23.50 15.91
CA GLY A 14 -37.09 23.51 17.14
C GLY A 14 -35.60 23.22 16.93
N PRO A 15 -34.72 23.63 17.86
CA PRO A 15 -33.29 23.31 17.80
C PRO A 15 -33.01 21.80 17.94
N ILE A 16 -33.92 21.03 18.56
CA ILE A 16 -33.85 19.55 18.56
C ILE A 16 -34.20 19.00 17.18
N ALA A 17 -35.14 19.61 16.47
CA ALA A 17 -35.54 19.16 15.14
C ALA A 17 -34.40 19.31 14.12
N ILE A 18 -33.68 20.44 14.16
CA ILE A 18 -32.47 20.64 13.35
C ILE A 18 -31.38 19.62 13.71
N PHE A 19 -31.17 19.34 15.00
CA PHE A 19 -30.22 18.32 15.42
C PHE A 19 -30.59 16.93 14.89
N VAL A 20 -31.85 16.51 15.05
CA VAL A 20 -32.34 15.22 14.53
C VAL A 20 -32.22 15.16 13.02
N LEU A 21 -32.55 16.25 12.32
CA LEU A 21 -32.37 16.35 10.87
C LEU A 21 -30.89 16.18 10.47
N ALA A 22 -29.97 16.84 11.16
CA ALA A 22 -28.53 16.70 10.90
C ALA A 22 -28.05 15.24 11.10
N VAL A 23 -28.49 14.59 12.17
CA VAL A 23 -28.19 13.16 12.43
C VAL A 23 -28.73 12.28 11.31
N VAL A 24 -30.00 12.44 10.92
CA VAL A 24 -30.61 11.62 9.86
C VAL A 24 -29.93 11.85 8.52
N LEU A 25 -29.61 13.11 8.16
CA LEU A 25 -28.93 13.42 6.91
C LEU A 25 -27.51 12.83 6.87
N LEU A 26 -26.73 12.98 7.94
CA LEU A 26 -25.39 12.41 8.01
C LEU A 26 -25.44 10.88 7.93
N TRP A 27 -26.38 10.28 8.67
CA TRP A 27 -26.56 8.84 8.74
C TRP A 27 -26.92 8.25 7.38
N MET A 28 -27.96 8.77 6.73
CA MET A 28 -28.42 8.25 5.43
C MET A 28 -27.39 8.49 4.33
N LYS A 29 -26.70 9.64 4.35
CA LYS A 29 -25.61 9.93 3.41
C LYS A 29 -24.45 8.96 3.59
N THR A 30 -24.03 8.70 4.83
CA THR A 30 -22.93 7.78 5.11
C THR A 30 -23.28 6.35 4.68
N TYR A 31 -24.51 5.90 4.96
CA TYR A 31 -24.99 4.60 4.50
C TYR A 31 -25.06 4.50 2.96
N ALA A 32 -25.51 5.57 2.28
CA ALA A 32 -25.51 5.60 0.82
C ALA A 32 -24.09 5.51 0.25
N ALA A 33 -23.13 6.25 0.81
CA ALA A 33 -21.72 6.17 0.41
C ALA A 33 -21.16 4.74 0.57
N TYR A 34 -21.48 4.05 1.67
CA TYR A 34 -21.05 2.66 1.88
C TYR A 34 -21.60 1.67 0.85
N GLN A 35 -22.75 1.95 0.25
CA GLN A 35 -23.35 1.08 -0.76
C GLN A 35 -22.88 1.39 -2.18
N ILE A 36 -22.44 2.63 -2.42
CA ILE A 36 -22.13 3.12 -3.77
C ILE A 36 -20.63 3.12 -4.02
N GLU A 37 -19.82 3.50 -3.04
CA GLU A 37 -18.39 3.80 -3.25
C GLU A 37 -17.45 2.76 -2.64
N PHE A 38 -17.92 1.90 -1.74
CA PHE A 38 -17.05 0.94 -1.02
C PHE A 38 -17.45 -0.51 -1.31
N ASN A 39 -16.47 -1.33 -1.69
CA ASN A 39 -16.62 -2.78 -1.78
C ASN A 39 -16.26 -3.43 -0.43
N LEU A 40 -17.24 -3.56 0.47
CA LEU A 40 -17.01 -4.07 1.83
C LEU A 40 -17.23 -5.59 1.99
N GLY A 41 -17.53 -6.32 0.92
CA GLY A 41 -17.81 -7.77 0.97
C GLY A 41 -18.99 -8.10 1.90
N ILE A 42 -20.19 -7.60 1.58
CA ILE A 42 -21.39 -7.77 2.41
C ILE A 42 -22.16 -9.01 1.97
N ASP A 43 -22.13 -10.06 2.80
CA ASP A 43 -22.61 -11.39 2.40
C ASP A 43 -23.94 -11.78 3.03
N ASN A 44 -24.31 -11.19 4.18
CA ASN A 44 -25.45 -11.65 4.95
C ASN A 44 -26.35 -10.53 5.48
N SER A 45 -27.53 -10.90 5.97
CA SER A 45 -28.53 -9.94 6.47
C SER A 45 -28.09 -9.23 7.75
N MET A 46 -27.27 -9.88 8.60
CA MET A 46 -26.71 -9.27 9.80
C MET A 46 -25.74 -8.15 9.43
N GLN A 47 -24.83 -8.40 8.50
CA GLN A 47 -23.88 -7.40 8.00
C GLN A 47 -24.61 -6.21 7.35
N LYS A 48 -25.66 -6.44 6.55
CA LYS A 48 -26.50 -5.37 6.00
C LYS A 48 -27.14 -4.52 7.10
N PHE A 49 -27.66 -5.17 8.13
CA PHE A 49 -28.24 -4.47 9.29
C PHE A 49 -27.18 -3.67 10.07
N LEU A 50 -26.00 -4.25 10.31
CA LEU A 50 -24.91 -3.58 11.01
C LEU A 50 -24.38 -2.39 10.23
N LEU A 51 -24.21 -2.52 8.93
CA LEU A 51 -23.77 -1.45 8.04
C LEU A 51 -24.77 -0.28 8.02
N PHE A 52 -26.07 -0.59 8.04
CA PHE A 52 -27.11 0.43 8.20
C PHE A 52 -27.06 1.08 9.59
N LEU A 53 -26.89 0.31 10.66
CA LEU A 53 -26.94 0.83 12.03
C LEU A 53 -25.68 1.63 12.43
N ASN A 54 -24.51 1.23 11.95
CA ASN A 54 -23.23 1.70 12.49
C ASN A 54 -23.02 3.23 12.43
N PRO A 55 -23.44 3.99 11.39
CA PRO A 55 -23.15 5.42 11.33
C PRO A 55 -24.01 6.22 12.31
N LEU A 56 -25.12 5.66 12.78
CA LEU A 56 -26.03 6.31 13.72
C LEU A 56 -25.33 6.59 15.05
N SER A 57 -24.53 5.64 15.54
CA SER A 57 -23.81 5.78 16.82
C SER A 57 -22.88 6.99 16.82
N SER A 58 -22.03 7.11 15.80
CA SER A 58 -21.07 8.20 15.64
C SER A 58 -21.78 9.52 15.34
N SER A 59 -22.83 9.50 14.52
CA SER A 59 -23.63 10.70 14.23
C SER A 59 -24.25 11.28 15.50
N LEU A 60 -24.83 10.43 16.36
CA LEU A 60 -25.36 10.84 17.66
C LEU A 60 -24.27 11.33 18.60
N LEU A 61 -23.12 10.65 18.66
CA LEU A 61 -22.00 11.00 19.52
C LEU A 61 -21.44 12.39 19.18
N PHE A 62 -20.99 12.58 17.94
CA PHE A 62 -20.29 13.79 17.52
C PHE A 62 -21.22 14.99 17.42
N LEU A 63 -22.35 14.88 16.71
CA LEU A 63 -23.31 16.00 16.62
C LEU A 63 -23.93 16.30 17.99
N GLY A 64 -24.03 15.30 18.87
CA GLY A 64 -24.52 15.44 20.25
C GLY A 64 -23.68 16.41 21.08
N ILE A 65 -22.39 16.58 20.77
CA ILE A 65 -21.50 17.55 21.43
C ILE A 65 -22.07 18.97 21.33
N ALA A 66 -22.65 19.33 20.18
CA ALA A 66 -23.24 20.65 19.98
C ALA A 66 -24.40 20.94 20.96
N LEU A 67 -25.12 19.92 21.44
CA LEU A 67 -26.23 20.07 22.39
C LEU A 67 -25.77 20.52 23.79
N PHE A 68 -24.49 20.37 24.10
CA PHE A 68 -23.90 20.97 25.30
C PHE A 68 -23.71 22.48 25.17
N PHE A 69 -24.03 23.13 24.05
CA PHE A 69 -23.90 24.57 23.91
C PHE A 69 -25.29 25.22 23.74
N LYS A 70 -25.34 26.56 23.64
CA LYS A 70 -26.59 27.31 23.46
C LYS A 70 -26.38 28.47 22.48
N GLY A 71 -27.48 29.04 21.98
CA GLY A 71 -27.44 30.17 21.07
C GLY A 71 -26.71 29.87 19.76
N LYS A 72 -26.09 30.90 19.16
CA LYS A 72 -25.38 30.77 17.88
C LYS A 72 -24.26 29.73 17.92
N LEU A 73 -23.54 29.62 19.04
CA LEU A 73 -22.45 28.67 19.20
C LEU A 73 -22.88 27.21 18.99
N GLN A 74 -24.05 26.82 19.51
CA GLN A 74 -24.59 25.48 19.26
C GLN A 74 -24.83 25.24 17.76
N SER A 75 -25.48 26.19 17.09
CA SER A 75 -25.77 26.09 15.65
C SER A 75 -24.49 26.05 14.82
N THR A 76 -23.50 26.88 15.16
CA THR A 76 -22.18 26.88 14.52
C THR A 76 -21.46 25.55 14.73
N LEU A 77 -21.39 25.05 15.96
CA LEU A 77 -20.74 23.75 16.24
C LEU A 77 -21.44 22.61 15.51
N LEU A 78 -22.77 22.61 15.43
CA LEU A 78 -23.50 21.60 14.68
C LEU A 78 -23.11 21.60 13.20
N ILE A 79 -23.06 22.77 12.55
CA ILE A 79 -22.64 22.90 11.15
C ILE A 79 -21.17 22.49 10.98
N VAL A 80 -20.28 22.95 11.85
CA VAL A 80 -18.85 22.66 11.75
C VAL A 80 -18.59 21.16 11.92
N ILE A 81 -19.21 20.53 12.92
CA ILE A 81 -19.08 19.08 13.13
C ILE A 81 -19.67 18.33 11.94
N GLN A 82 -20.85 18.73 11.43
CA GLN A 82 -21.43 18.13 10.21
C GLN A 82 -20.47 18.21 9.03
N PHE A 83 -19.91 19.40 8.79
CA PHE A 83 -18.97 19.63 7.69
C PHE A 83 -17.72 18.77 7.83
N VAL A 84 -17.11 18.73 9.03
CA VAL A 84 -15.91 17.92 9.29
C VAL A 84 -16.17 16.43 9.09
N LEU A 85 -17.29 15.90 9.57
CA LEU A 85 -17.65 14.49 9.35
C LEU A 85 -17.93 14.22 7.87
N SER A 86 -18.61 15.13 7.18
CA SER A 86 -18.86 15.03 5.74
C SER A 86 -17.56 15.05 4.92
N PHE A 87 -16.63 15.93 5.30
CA PHE A 87 -15.30 16.01 4.70
C PHE A 87 -14.49 14.74 4.97
N LEU A 88 -14.54 14.19 6.20
CA LEU A 88 -13.85 12.95 6.53
C LEU A 88 -14.40 11.76 5.74
N LEU A 89 -15.73 11.67 5.57
CA LEU A 89 -16.35 10.67 4.71
C LEU A 89 -15.88 10.85 3.26
N TYR A 90 -15.94 12.07 2.74
CA TYR A 90 -15.52 12.39 1.38
C TYR A 90 -14.05 12.06 1.12
N ALA A 91 -13.16 12.42 2.06
CA ALA A 91 -11.74 12.10 1.97
C ALA A 91 -11.51 10.59 1.91
N ASN A 92 -12.24 9.80 2.72
CA ASN A 92 -12.19 8.34 2.63
C ASN A 92 -12.74 7.82 1.30
N VAL A 93 -13.79 8.42 0.73
CA VAL A 93 -14.30 8.07 -0.61
C VAL A 93 -13.21 8.27 -1.66
N VAL A 94 -12.61 9.46 -1.73
CA VAL A 94 -11.54 9.74 -2.71
C VAL A 94 -10.34 8.83 -2.52
N TYR A 95 -9.93 8.56 -1.28
CA TYR A 95 -8.82 7.67 -0.98
C TYR A 95 -9.13 6.21 -1.35
N TYR A 96 -10.33 5.72 -1.02
CA TYR A 96 -10.77 4.38 -1.38
C TYR A 96 -10.76 4.17 -2.88
N ARG A 97 -11.03 5.23 -3.66
CA ARG A 97 -11.10 5.12 -5.12
C ARG A 97 -9.81 4.66 -5.81
N PHE A 98 -8.68 4.72 -5.12
CA PHE A 98 -7.40 4.20 -5.61
C PHE A 98 -6.86 3.07 -4.73
N PHE A 99 -6.98 3.20 -3.41
CA PHE A 99 -6.34 2.30 -2.46
C PHE A 99 -7.20 1.10 -2.04
N ASN A 100 -8.52 1.11 -2.33
CA ASN A 100 -9.51 0.14 -1.82
C ASN A 100 -9.46 -0.02 -0.30
N ASP A 101 -9.23 1.11 0.37
CA ASP A 101 -8.85 1.15 1.76
C ASP A 101 -9.20 2.51 2.41
N PHE A 102 -8.99 2.63 3.72
CA PHE A 102 -9.38 3.78 4.53
C PHE A 102 -8.20 4.57 5.07
N ILE A 103 -8.38 5.90 5.17
CA ILE A 103 -7.38 6.81 5.70
C ILE A 103 -7.16 6.51 7.19
N THR A 104 -5.90 6.29 7.55
CA THR A 104 -5.44 6.09 8.93
C THR A 104 -4.61 7.29 9.41
N VAL A 105 -4.42 7.43 10.71
CA VAL A 105 -3.57 8.46 11.31
C VAL A 105 -2.15 8.37 10.78
N PRO A 106 -1.52 7.19 10.67
CA PRO A 106 -0.25 7.03 9.97
C PRO A 106 -0.26 7.55 8.53
N VAL A 107 -1.31 7.30 7.73
CA VAL A 107 -1.44 7.86 6.36
C VAL A 107 -1.49 9.38 6.38
N LEU A 108 -2.24 9.98 7.31
CA LEU A 108 -2.25 11.45 7.46
C LEU A 108 -0.86 12.01 7.76
N MET A 109 0.01 11.27 8.46
CA MET A 109 1.38 11.70 8.72
C MET A 109 2.26 11.67 7.46
N GLN A 110 1.96 10.82 6.47
CA GLN A 110 2.67 10.76 5.18
C GLN A 110 2.50 12.05 4.36
N THR A 111 1.42 12.82 4.59
CA THR A 111 1.22 14.11 3.92
C THR A 111 2.38 15.07 4.16
N LYS A 112 3.12 14.94 5.28
CA LYS A 112 4.30 15.77 5.56
C LYS A 112 5.44 15.58 4.55
N THR A 113 5.56 14.39 3.96
CA THR A 113 6.62 14.04 3.00
C THR A 113 6.11 13.99 1.56
N ASN A 114 4.81 13.71 1.36
CA ASN A 114 4.26 13.41 0.04
C ASN A 114 3.28 14.47 -0.50
N ALA A 115 2.73 15.38 0.33
CA ALA A 115 1.58 16.22 -0.08
C ALA A 115 1.83 17.14 -1.28
N GLY A 116 3.07 17.59 -1.50
CA GLY A 116 3.40 18.48 -2.61
C GLY A 116 3.36 17.80 -3.99
N GLN A 117 3.40 16.47 -4.03
CA GLN A 117 3.57 15.70 -5.28
C GLN A 117 2.36 14.81 -5.60
N LEU A 118 1.50 14.50 -4.64
CA LEU A 118 0.30 13.66 -4.84
C LEU A 118 -0.92 14.42 -5.43
N GLY A 119 -0.76 15.70 -5.79
CA GLY A 119 -1.87 16.59 -6.15
C GLY A 119 -2.66 16.11 -7.37
N ASP A 120 -1.96 15.81 -8.47
CA ASP A 120 -2.57 15.43 -9.73
C ASP A 120 -3.32 14.10 -9.61
N SER A 121 -2.72 13.10 -8.96
CA SER A 121 -3.40 11.83 -8.67
C SER A 121 -4.65 12.03 -7.80
N ALA A 122 -4.61 12.91 -6.79
CA ALA A 122 -5.79 13.21 -5.98
C ALA A 122 -6.90 13.88 -6.80
N PHE A 123 -6.56 14.83 -7.68
CA PHE A 123 -7.53 15.49 -8.55
C PHE A 123 -8.16 14.53 -9.58
N SER A 124 -7.39 13.59 -10.13
CA SER A 124 -7.90 12.57 -11.07
C SER A 124 -8.94 11.63 -10.44
N LEU A 125 -8.96 11.50 -9.11
CA LEU A 125 -9.93 10.68 -8.37
C LEU A 125 -11.22 11.44 -8.00
N MET A 126 -11.25 12.76 -8.18
CA MET A 126 -12.42 13.59 -7.86
C MET A 126 -13.40 13.64 -9.03
N THR A 127 -14.70 13.68 -8.73
CA THR A 127 -15.76 13.84 -9.72
C THR A 127 -16.57 15.11 -9.49
N PRO A 128 -17.19 15.71 -10.53
CA PRO A 128 -18.09 16.86 -10.35
C PRO A 128 -19.28 16.58 -9.40
N TRP A 129 -19.67 15.32 -9.26
CA TRP A 129 -20.77 14.88 -8.38
C TRP A 129 -20.39 14.88 -6.89
N ASP A 130 -19.10 14.96 -6.57
CA ASP A 130 -18.61 14.94 -5.19
C ASP A 130 -19.14 16.12 -4.34
N ILE A 131 -19.60 17.21 -4.97
CA ILE A 131 -20.23 18.34 -4.27
C ILE A 131 -21.47 17.91 -3.45
N PHE A 132 -22.14 16.83 -3.85
CA PHE A 132 -23.32 16.32 -3.15
C PHE A 132 -23.00 15.72 -1.78
N TYR A 133 -21.74 15.36 -1.49
CA TYR A 133 -21.30 15.00 -0.14
C TYR A 133 -21.50 16.11 0.89
N PHE A 134 -21.62 17.37 0.44
CA PHE A 134 -21.81 18.55 1.28
C PHE A 134 -23.24 19.12 1.23
N ALA A 135 -24.15 18.51 0.47
CA ALA A 135 -25.51 19.02 0.25
C ALA A 135 -26.32 19.15 1.56
N ASP A 136 -26.15 18.23 2.49
CA ASP A 136 -26.77 18.27 3.81
C ASP A 136 -26.25 19.44 4.67
N THR A 137 -24.95 19.70 4.62
CA THR A 137 -24.32 20.83 5.31
C THR A 137 -24.84 22.15 4.74
N ILE A 138 -24.93 22.26 3.41
CA ILE A 138 -25.50 23.43 2.71
C ILE A 138 -26.96 23.63 3.11
N LEU A 139 -27.76 22.55 3.16
CA LEU A 139 -29.15 22.60 3.59
C LEU A 139 -29.30 23.09 5.04
N LEU A 140 -28.48 22.59 5.96
CA LEU A 140 -28.50 23.03 7.36
C LEU A 140 -28.11 24.50 7.51
N ILE A 141 -27.11 24.96 6.76
CA ILE A 141 -26.72 26.38 6.69
C ILE A 141 -27.91 27.22 6.21
N ALA A 142 -28.56 26.82 5.12
CA ALA A 142 -29.72 27.53 4.57
C ALA A 142 -30.87 27.61 5.58
N LEU A 143 -31.23 26.51 6.24
CA LEU A 143 -32.31 26.47 7.24
C LEU A 143 -32.04 27.43 8.42
N LEU A 144 -30.78 27.56 8.84
CA LEU A 144 -30.37 28.47 9.90
C LEU A 144 -30.30 29.93 9.43
N ALA A 145 -29.80 30.19 8.22
CA ALA A 145 -29.70 31.52 7.61
C ALA A 145 -31.10 32.12 7.37
N PHE A 146 -32.03 31.33 6.84
CA PHE A 146 -33.44 31.72 6.63
C PHE A 146 -34.28 31.69 7.91
N LYS A 147 -33.67 31.45 9.09
CA LYS A 147 -34.31 31.46 10.41
C LYS A 147 -35.52 30.50 10.50
N VAL A 148 -35.49 29.40 9.76
CA VAL A 148 -36.52 28.34 9.80
C VAL A 148 -36.56 27.66 11.18
N SER A 149 -35.42 27.64 11.88
CA SER A 149 -35.31 27.26 13.28
C SER A 149 -34.55 28.33 14.06
N LYS A 150 -34.94 28.50 15.33
CA LYS A 150 -34.26 29.43 16.24
C LYS A 150 -33.20 28.70 17.07
N PRO A 151 -32.02 29.31 17.29
CA PRO A 151 -31.00 28.73 18.18
C PRO A 151 -31.56 28.45 19.57
N ALA A 152 -31.08 27.41 20.25
CA ALA A 152 -31.60 27.08 21.57
C ALA A 152 -31.32 28.20 22.57
N ALA A 153 -32.39 28.70 23.19
CA ALA A 153 -32.30 29.76 24.19
C ALA A 153 -31.63 29.31 25.50
N LYS A 154 -31.70 28.01 25.83
CA LYS A 154 -31.12 27.42 27.05
C LYS A 154 -30.28 26.19 26.70
N ARG A 155 -29.22 25.98 27.48
CA ARG A 155 -28.34 24.80 27.38
C ARG A 155 -29.12 23.55 27.79
N LYS A 156 -29.03 22.48 27.00
CA LYS A 156 -29.84 21.27 27.18
C LYS A 156 -29.03 20.08 27.70
N TRP A 157 -28.33 20.25 28.82
CA TRP A 157 -27.44 19.21 29.39
C TRP A 157 -28.09 17.84 29.56
N LYS A 158 -29.36 17.77 30.01
CA LYS A 158 -30.08 16.50 30.14
C LYS A 158 -30.31 15.82 28.79
N SER A 159 -30.74 16.58 27.78
CA SER A 159 -30.91 16.06 26.41
C SER A 159 -29.59 15.65 25.79
N ALA A 160 -28.53 16.44 26.00
CA ALA A 160 -27.18 16.11 25.55
C ALA A 160 -26.69 14.80 26.20
N GLY A 161 -26.80 14.67 27.53
CA GLY A 161 -26.45 13.44 28.25
C GLY A 161 -27.24 12.22 27.78
N LEU A 162 -28.55 12.38 27.52
CA LEU A 162 -29.38 11.30 26.95
C LEU A 162 -28.95 10.90 25.54
N VAL A 163 -28.58 11.86 24.69
CA VAL A 163 -28.07 11.58 23.34
C VAL A 163 -26.73 10.85 23.39
N ILE A 164 -25.82 11.26 24.27
CA ILE A 164 -24.52 10.57 24.44
C ILE A 164 -24.73 9.16 25.01
N ALA A 165 -25.63 8.99 25.98
CA ALA A 165 -25.99 7.67 26.49
C ALA A 165 -26.61 6.79 25.39
N MET A 166 -27.47 7.36 24.54
CA MET A 166 -28.03 6.66 23.38
C MET A 166 -26.94 6.25 22.40
N ALA A 167 -25.99 7.15 22.08
CA ALA A 167 -24.87 6.84 21.21
C ALA A 167 -24.04 5.67 21.75
N ALA A 168 -23.75 5.66 23.05
CA ALA A 168 -23.03 4.58 23.71
C ALA A 168 -23.81 3.25 23.70
N ILE A 169 -25.12 3.28 23.89
CA ILE A 169 -25.99 2.08 23.80
C ILE A 169 -26.00 1.54 22.37
N VAL A 170 -26.25 2.40 21.37
CA VAL A 170 -26.28 1.99 19.96
C VAL A 170 -24.92 1.41 19.55
N PHE A 171 -23.82 2.05 19.94
CA PHE A 171 -22.47 1.53 19.71
C PHE A 171 -22.24 0.17 20.39
N SER A 172 -22.62 0.03 21.67
CA SER A 172 -22.44 -1.23 22.41
C SER A 172 -23.24 -2.37 21.82
N VAL A 173 -24.48 -2.11 21.36
CA VAL A 173 -25.32 -3.09 20.66
C VAL A 173 -24.70 -3.47 19.31
N ASN A 174 -24.27 -2.48 18.53
CA ASN A 174 -23.60 -2.70 17.25
C ASN A 174 -22.32 -3.53 17.41
N LEU A 175 -21.44 -3.19 18.37
CA LEU A 175 -20.22 -3.93 18.68
C LEU A 175 -20.51 -5.36 19.16
N HIS A 176 -21.49 -5.54 20.04
CA HIS A 176 -21.86 -6.88 20.54
C HIS A 176 -22.34 -7.79 19.41
N LEU A 177 -23.18 -7.27 18.51
CA LEU A 177 -23.65 -8.01 17.35
C LEU A 177 -22.52 -8.26 16.35
N ALA A 178 -21.62 -7.30 16.16
CA ALA A 178 -20.46 -7.42 15.30
C ALA A 178 -19.49 -8.52 15.79
N GLU A 179 -19.15 -8.56 17.08
CA GLU A 179 -18.31 -9.63 17.66
C GLU A 179 -18.96 -11.02 17.60
N LYS A 180 -20.31 -11.08 17.65
CA LYS A 180 -21.03 -12.35 17.49
C LYS A 180 -20.98 -12.86 16.05
N ASP A 181 -21.11 -11.97 15.08
CA ASP A 181 -21.04 -12.32 13.65
C ASP A 181 -19.59 -12.60 13.21
N ARG A 182 -18.64 -11.83 13.74
CA ARG A 182 -17.22 -11.95 13.48
C ARG A 182 -16.42 -11.87 14.78
N PRO A 183 -16.10 -13.02 15.40
CA PRO A 183 -15.27 -13.06 16.60
C PRO A 183 -13.89 -12.45 16.36
N GLU A 184 -13.33 -11.80 17.39
CA GLU A 184 -11.97 -11.22 17.38
C GLU A 184 -11.83 -10.00 16.46
N LEU A 185 -12.94 -9.29 16.21
CA LEU A 185 -12.98 -8.18 15.27
C LEU A 185 -11.94 -7.11 15.62
N LEU A 186 -11.87 -6.71 16.89
CA LEU A 186 -10.97 -5.64 17.35
C LEU A 186 -9.49 -6.07 17.47
N THR A 187 -9.19 -7.36 17.38
CA THR A 187 -7.82 -7.88 17.44
C THR A 187 -7.23 -8.16 16.07
N ARG A 188 -8.06 -8.23 15.02
CA ARG A 188 -7.63 -8.42 13.62
C ARG A 188 -7.34 -7.07 12.97
N THR A 189 -6.20 -6.47 13.32
CA THR A 189 -5.80 -5.12 12.92
C THR A 189 -5.48 -4.92 11.44
N PHE A 190 -5.35 -6.02 10.69
CA PHE A 190 -4.90 -6.03 9.29
C PHE A 190 -5.99 -5.65 8.29
N ASP A 191 -7.26 -5.89 8.62
CA ASP A 191 -8.38 -5.74 7.68
C ASP A 191 -9.29 -4.56 8.04
N ARG A 192 -9.06 -3.43 7.36
CA ARG A 192 -9.80 -2.17 7.59
C ARG A 192 -11.19 -2.19 6.96
N ASN A 193 -11.37 -2.88 5.83
CA ASN A 193 -12.68 -3.04 5.19
C ASN A 193 -13.65 -3.74 6.14
N TYR A 194 -13.19 -4.77 6.84
CA TYR A 194 -13.96 -5.40 7.90
C TYR A 194 -14.29 -4.44 9.05
N LEU A 195 -13.31 -3.71 9.59
CA LEU A 195 -13.56 -2.78 10.69
C LEU A 195 -14.60 -1.71 10.32
N VAL A 196 -14.55 -1.16 9.11
CA VAL A 196 -15.52 -0.18 8.64
C VAL A 196 -16.89 -0.81 8.38
N LYS A 197 -16.95 -2.01 7.78
CA LYS A 197 -18.19 -2.78 7.60
C LYS A 197 -18.97 -2.92 8.91
N TYR A 198 -18.28 -3.29 9.98
CA TYR A 198 -18.90 -3.60 11.26
C TYR A 198 -19.10 -2.37 12.16
N LEU A 199 -18.10 -1.49 12.27
CA LEU A 199 -18.09 -0.37 13.23
C LEU A 199 -18.47 0.98 12.63
N GLY A 200 -18.31 1.14 11.32
CA GLY A 200 -18.46 2.41 10.60
C GLY A 200 -17.19 3.26 10.58
N SER A 201 -17.01 4.03 9.50
CA SER A 201 -15.82 4.83 9.18
C SER A 201 -15.40 5.80 10.29
N TYR A 202 -16.36 6.46 10.95
CA TYR A 202 -16.06 7.40 12.03
C TYR A 202 -15.60 6.70 13.32
N ASN A 203 -16.20 5.55 13.65
CA ASN A 203 -15.76 4.76 14.81
C ASN A 203 -14.42 4.07 14.51
N PHE A 204 -14.20 3.62 13.27
CA PHE A 204 -12.91 3.16 12.78
C PHE A 204 -11.84 4.24 12.96
N THR A 205 -12.13 5.51 12.63
CA THR A 205 -11.18 6.61 12.85
C THR A 205 -10.79 6.74 14.34
N ILE A 206 -11.74 6.58 15.27
CA ILE A 206 -11.43 6.57 16.71
C ILE A 206 -10.56 5.36 17.07
N TYR A 207 -10.92 4.17 16.56
CA TYR A 207 -10.19 2.94 16.78
C TYR A 207 -8.74 3.04 16.28
N ASP A 208 -8.53 3.57 15.08
CA ASP A 208 -7.22 3.82 14.48
C ASP A 208 -6.38 4.79 15.32
N ILE A 209 -6.95 5.89 15.82
CA ILE A 209 -6.24 6.80 16.75
C ILE A 209 -5.76 6.03 17.99
N VAL A 210 -6.61 5.18 18.57
CA VAL A 210 -6.25 4.38 19.74
C VAL A 210 -5.15 3.38 19.38
N GLN A 211 -5.26 2.69 18.25
CA GLN A 211 -4.26 1.71 17.81
C GLN A 211 -2.91 2.36 17.53
N ASN A 212 -2.88 3.50 16.86
CA ASN A 212 -1.64 4.24 16.61
C ASN A 212 -0.93 4.62 17.92
N VAL A 213 -1.67 5.03 18.95
CA VAL A 213 -1.11 5.30 20.30
C VAL A 213 -0.59 4.02 20.96
N GLN A 214 -1.29 2.88 20.80
CA GLN A 214 -0.84 1.59 21.33
C GLN A 214 0.46 1.13 20.65
N THR A 215 0.54 1.18 19.32
CA THR A 215 1.73 0.83 18.54
C THR A 215 2.93 1.70 18.93
N ALA A 216 2.73 3.01 19.15
CA ALA A 216 3.79 3.89 19.64
C ALA A 216 4.32 3.48 21.03
N ARG A 217 3.47 2.90 21.88
CA ARG A 217 3.88 2.38 23.21
C ARG A 217 4.61 1.04 23.13
N GLN A 218 4.34 0.21 22.12
CA GLN A 218 4.97 -1.11 21.99
C GLN A 218 6.51 -1.01 21.97
N ARG A 219 7.08 -0.11 21.17
CA ARG A 219 8.53 0.14 21.14
C ARG A 219 9.11 0.54 22.49
N ALA A 220 8.39 1.38 23.25
CA ALA A 220 8.84 1.83 24.57
C ALA A 220 8.81 0.72 25.62
N MET A 221 7.92 -0.27 25.46
CA MET A 221 7.72 -1.38 26.39
C MET A 221 8.43 -2.67 25.97
N ALA A 222 9.04 -2.70 24.78
CA ALA A 222 9.68 -3.89 24.24
C ALA A 222 10.97 -4.23 25.00
N ASP A 223 11.13 -5.52 25.29
CA ASP A 223 12.28 -6.09 25.98
C ASP A 223 12.97 -7.16 25.12
N SER A 224 14.23 -7.44 25.46
CA SER A 224 15.07 -8.47 24.88
C SER A 224 14.39 -9.85 24.83
N SER A 225 13.54 -10.21 25.79
CA SER A 225 12.83 -11.50 25.77
C SER A 225 11.86 -11.67 24.59
N ASP A 226 11.37 -10.56 24.02
CA ASP A 226 10.46 -10.60 22.86
C ASP A 226 11.16 -11.12 21.59
N ILE A 227 12.50 -11.07 21.53
CA ILE A 227 13.25 -11.59 20.38
C ILE A 227 13.21 -13.10 20.31
N THR A 228 13.16 -13.79 21.45
CA THR A 228 13.31 -15.25 21.49
C THR A 228 12.19 -15.96 20.75
N SER A 229 10.94 -15.46 20.86
CA SER A 229 9.82 -16.02 20.09
C SER A 229 9.96 -15.79 18.59
N VAL A 230 10.52 -14.65 18.19
CA VAL A 230 10.78 -14.30 16.78
C VAL A 230 11.87 -15.20 16.22
N GLU A 231 13.00 -15.31 16.92
CA GLU A 231 14.14 -16.14 16.51
C GLU A 231 13.74 -17.60 16.37
N ASN A 232 13.01 -18.15 17.35
CA ASN A 232 12.52 -19.52 17.29
C ASN A 232 11.61 -19.77 16.08
N TYR A 233 10.71 -18.82 15.77
CA TYR A 233 9.85 -18.93 14.60
C TYR A 233 10.66 -18.91 13.30
N ILE A 234 11.56 -17.93 13.15
CA ILE A 234 12.36 -17.78 11.92
C ILE A 234 13.27 -18.99 11.71
N LYS A 235 13.99 -19.45 12.75
CA LYS A 235 14.86 -20.64 12.65
C LYS A 235 14.08 -21.92 12.33
N ALA A 236 12.86 -22.05 12.83
CA ALA A 236 12.01 -23.20 12.52
C ALA A 236 11.44 -23.20 11.09
N ASN A 237 11.44 -22.04 10.42
CA ASN A 237 10.92 -21.85 9.07
C ASN A 237 12.01 -21.50 8.05
N TYR A 238 13.28 -21.67 8.41
CA TYR A 238 14.42 -21.43 7.51
C TYR A 238 14.41 -22.45 6.35
N ALA A 239 14.53 -21.95 5.12
CA ALA A 239 14.68 -22.77 3.93
C ALA A 239 16.16 -22.87 3.57
N GLU A 240 16.71 -24.09 3.57
CA GLU A 240 18.14 -24.29 3.29
C GLU A 240 18.45 -23.94 1.82
N PRO A 241 19.60 -23.31 1.50
CA PRO A 241 19.92 -22.90 0.15
C PRO A 241 20.01 -24.09 -0.81
N ASN A 242 19.55 -23.91 -2.05
CA ASN A 242 19.68 -24.96 -3.05
C ASN A 242 21.14 -25.04 -3.55
N PRO A 243 21.84 -26.18 -3.38
CA PRO A 243 23.25 -26.30 -3.79
C PRO A 243 23.50 -26.11 -5.29
N ALA A 244 22.46 -26.17 -6.13
CA ALA A 244 22.57 -25.88 -7.55
C ALA A 244 22.81 -24.39 -7.84
N TYR A 245 22.35 -23.49 -6.96
CA TYR A 245 22.34 -22.04 -7.16
C TYR A 245 23.14 -21.26 -6.11
N PHE A 246 23.34 -21.82 -4.91
CA PHE A 246 24.08 -21.15 -3.85
C PHE A 246 25.50 -20.76 -4.28
N GLY A 247 25.83 -19.47 -4.16
CA GLY A 247 27.13 -18.91 -4.52
C GLY A 247 27.44 -18.91 -6.02
N LYS A 248 26.45 -19.16 -6.90
CA LYS A 248 26.69 -19.17 -8.35
C LYS A 248 26.96 -17.79 -8.96
N ALA A 249 26.61 -16.74 -8.24
CA ALA A 249 26.81 -15.35 -8.61
C ALA A 249 27.67 -14.60 -7.59
N GLU A 250 28.50 -15.31 -6.80
CA GLU A 250 29.41 -14.71 -5.82
C GLU A 250 30.29 -13.63 -6.46
N GLY A 251 30.34 -12.45 -5.85
CA GLY A 251 31.13 -11.31 -6.32
C GLY A 251 30.57 -10.53 -7.51
N MET A 252 29.41 -10.91 -8.06
CA MET A 252 28.74 -10.13 -9.10
C MET A 252 28.13 -8.86 -8.50
N ASN A 253 28.03 -7.80 -9.31
CA ASN A 253 27.21 -6.65 -8.96
C ASN A 253 25.74 -7.05 -8.87
N VAL A 254 24.93 -6.25 -8.19
CA VAL A 254 23.48 -6.43 -8.14
C VAL A 254 22.81 -5.11 -8.48
N VAL A 255 21.88 -5.14 -9.43
CA VAL A 255 20.99 -4.03 -9.76
C VAL A 255 19.55 -4.46 -9.55
N TYR A 256 18.82 -3.74 -8.74
CA TYR A 256 17.36 -3.83 -8.64
C TYR A 256 16.70 -2.77 -9.53
N LEU A 257 15.65 -3.15 -10.24
CA LEU A 257 14.77 -2.27 -11.03
C LEU A 257 13.35 -2.42 -10.49
N SER A 258 12.87 -1.40 -9.79
CA SER A 258 11.48 -1.30 -9.35
C SER A 258 10.62 -0.83 -10.52
N LEU A 259 9.82 -1.75 -11.07
CA LEU A 259 8.92 -1.50 -12.18
C LEU A 259 7.61 -0.93 -11.64
N GLU A 260 7.52 0.39 -11.59
CA GLU A 260 6.40 1.13 -10.99
C GLU A 260 5.04 0.63 -11.53
N SER A 261 4.17 0.22 -10.60
CA SER A 261 2.78 -0.16 -10.84
C SER A 261 2.57 -1.29 -11.88
N LEU A 262 3.59 -2.09 -12.20
CA LEU A 262 3.52 -3.12 -13.25
C LEU A 262 2.93 -4.43 -12.72
N GLN A 263 1.85 -4.91 -13.34
CA GLN A 263 1.19 -6.18 -13.04
C GLN A 263 1.47 -7.24 -14.11
N SER A 264 1.56 -8.52 -13.74
CA SER A 264 2.00 -9.59 -14.67
C SER A 264 1.05 -9.87 -15.83
N PHE A 265 -0.20 -9.39 -15.80
CA PHE A 265 -1.16 -9.64 -16.88
C PHE A 265 -0.74 -9.01 -18.21
N ILE A 266 0.20 -8.06 -18.18
CA ILE A 266 0.75 -7.39 -19.37
C ILE A 266 1.82 -8.22 -20.10
N ILE A 267 2.43 -9.19 -19.42
CA ILE A 267 3.42 -10.08 -20.05
C ILE A 267 2.69 -10.93 -21.09
N ASP A 268 3.22 -10.96 -22.30
CA ASP A 268 2.63 -11.56 -23.52
C ASP A 268 1.29 -10.94 -23.95
N TYR A 269 0.88 -9.80 -23.38
CA TYR A 269 -0.34 -9.12 -23.77
C TYR A 269 -0.11 -8.25 -25.02
N GLU A 270 -1.11 -8.20 -25.90
CA GLU A 270 -1.08 -7.41 -27.12
C GLU A 270 -2.25 -6.41 -27.18
N ILE A 271 -1.99 -5.21 -27.69
CA ILE A 271 -3.01 -4.25 -28.12
C ILE A 271 -2.85 -4.06 -29.62
N ASP A 272 -3.93 -4.25 -30.39
CA ASP A 272 -3.94 -4.14 -31.85
C ASP A 272 -2.83 -4.96 -32.55
N GLY A 273 -2.48 -6.13 -31.98
CA GLY A 273 -1.44 -7.02 -32.50
C GLY A 273 -0.01 -6.55 -32.23
N GLN A 274 0.18 -5.59 -31.32
CA GLN A 274 1.49 -5.13 -30.84
C GLN A 274 1.67 -5.56 -29.38
N GLU A 275 2.79 -6.24 -29.09
CA GLU A 275 3.16 -6.61 -27.72
C GLU A 275 3.33 -5.35 -26.87
N VAL A 276 2.72 -5.36 -25.68
CA VAL A 276 2.82 -4.22 -24.74
C VAL A 276 4.23 -4.11 -24.18
N THR A 277 4.87 -5.24 -23.84
CA THR A 277 6.21 -5.26 -23.25
C THR A 277 7.15 -6.25 -23.95
N PRO A 278 7.51 -6.01 -25.22
CA PRO A 278 8.31 -6.94 -26.01
C PRO A 278 9.67 -7.28 -25.38
N PHE A 279 10.34 -6.33 -24.71
CA PHE A 279 11.61 -6.60 -24.06
C PHE A 279 11.44 -7.54 -22.86
N LEU A 280 10.50 -7.26 -21.95
CA LEU A 280 10.21 -8.16 -20.83
C LEU A 280 9.68 -9.52 -21.29
N ASN A 281 8.88 -9.58 -22.36
CA ASN A 281 8.44 -10.84 -22.96
C ASN A 281 9.64 -11.67 -23.43
N SER A 282 10.64 -11.04 -24.06
CA SER A 282 11.86 -11.73 -24.49
C SER A 282 12.60 -12.41 -23.33
N LEU A 283 12.66 -11.75 -22.16
CA LEU A 283 13.27 -12.30 -20.95
C LEU A 283 12.41 -13.39 -20.31
N ALA A 284 11.08 -13.28 -20.38
CA ALA A 284 10.16 -14.28 -19.85
C ALA A 284 10.28 -15.65 -20.54
N HIS A 285 10.67 -15.65 -21.83
CA HIS A 285 10.78 -16.85 -22.68
C HIS A 285 12.21 -17.32 -22.92
N ASP A 286 13.23 -16.65 -22.37
CA ASP A 286 14.61 -17.10 -22.47
C ASP A 286 14.89 -18.31 -21.53
N ASN A 287 16.13 -18.83 -21.57
CA ASN A 287 16.57 -19.92 -20.70
C ASN A 287 17.60 -19.48 -19.64
N GLU A 288 17.84 -18.18 -19.51
CA GLU A 288 18.89 -17.57 -18.69
C GLU A 288 18.30 -16.79 -17.50
N THR A 289 17.20 -16.08 -17.72
CA THR A 289 16.47 -15.27 -16.76
C THR A 289 15.45 -16.11 -16.00
N PHE A 290 15.48 -16.03 -14.67
CA PHE A 290 14.42 -16.60 -13.84
C PHE A 290 13.19 -15.70 -13.91
N TYR A 291 12.12 -16.14 -14.57
CA TYR A 291 10.82 -15.47 -14.56
C TYR A 291 9.83 -16.21 -13.66
N PHE A 292 9.35 -15.57 -12.59
CA PHE A 292 8.39 -16.16 -11.66
C PHE A 292 6.95 -15.77 -12.04
N LYS A 293 6.19 -16.74 -12.55
CA LYS A 293 4.80 -16.50 -13.02
C LYS A 293 3.81 -16.24 -11.89
N ASN A 294 4.09 -16.78 -10.70
CA ASN A 294 3.22 -16.71 -9.52
C ASN A 294 3.87 -15.89 -8.40
N TYR A 295 4.42 -14.73 -8.76
CA TYR A 295 4.99 -13.78 -7.81
C TYR A 295 4.00 -12.65 -7.49
N PHE A 296 3.87 -12.30 -6.21
CA PHE A 296 2.88 -11.34 -5.72
C PHE A 296 3.54 -10.23 -4.93
N HIS A 297 3.06 -9.00 -5.13
CA HIS A 297 3.37 -7.93 -4.19
C HIS A 297 2.68 -8.19 -2.84
N GLN A 298 3.25 -7.66 -1.77
CA GLN A 298 2.72 -7.81 -0.40
C GLN A 298 2.62 -6.45 0.30
N THR A 299 2.40 -5.40 -0.49
CA THR A 299 2.40 -4.01 -0.04
C THR A 299 1.12 -3.65 0.72
N GLY A 300 1.18 -2.56 1.49
CA GLY A 300 0.02 -1.94 2.12
C GLY A 300 -0.14 -0.49 1.68
N GLN A 301 -0.34 0.40 2.65
CA GLN A 301 -0.57 1.84 2.39
C GLN A 301 0.72 2.60 2.04
N GLY A 302 1.90 1.98 2.15
CA GLY A 302 3.18 2.57 1.78
C GLY A 302 3.60 2.29 0.33
N LYS A 303 2.88 1.43 -0.40
CA LYS A 303 3.05 1.24 -1.86
C LYS A 303 4.50 0.94 -2.24
N THR A 304 5.11 1.71 -3.14
CA THR A 304 6.52 1.55 -3.55
C THR A 304 7.46 1.46 -2.34
N SER A 305 7.27 2.31 -1.32
CA SER A 305 8.12 2.28 -0.12
C SER A 305 7.98 0.99 0.71
N ASP A 306 6.83 0.33 0.64
CA ASP A 306 6.62 -0.98 1.26
C ASP A 306 7.33 -2.09 0.46
N ALA A 307 7.29 -2.02 -0.87
CA ALA A 307 8.03 -2.95 -1.74
C ALA A 307 9.54 -2.83 -1.51
N GLU A 308 10.07 -1.61 -1.51
CA GLU A 308 11.47 -1.34 -1.19
C GLU A 308 11.87 -1.90 0.18
N PHE A 309 11.01 -1.71 1.21
CA PHE A 309 11.23 -2.24 2.55
C PHE A 309 11.40 -3.76 2.55
N MET A 310 10.51 -4.48 1.85
CA MET A 310 10.55 -5.94 1.75
C MET A 310 11.79 -6.42 0.99
N MET A 311 12.14 -5.76 -0.12
CA MET A 311 13.33 -6.09 -0.92
C MET A 311 14.63 -5.94 -0.12
N ASP A 312 14.71 -4.93 0.75
CA ASP A 312 15.92 -4.66 1.52
C ASP A 312 15.98 -5.43 2.85
N ASN A 313 14.86 -5.90 3.41
CA ASN A 313 14.83 -6.44 4.78
C ASN A 313 14.20 -7.82 4.91
N SER A 314 13.50 -8.34 3.90
CA SER A 314 12.68 -9.57 4.01
C SER A 314 11.69 -9.48 5.18
N LEU A 315 11.13 -8.30 5.42
CA LEU A 315 10.14 -8.04 6.47
C LEU A 315 8.92 -7.38 5.83
N TYR A 316 7.72 -7.81 6.21
CA TYR A 316 6.49 -7.13 5.82
C TYR A 316 6.46 -5.69 6.35
N PRO A 317 5.87 -4.76 5.58
CA PRO A 317 5.64 -3.39 6.02
C PRO A 317 4.63 -3.34 7.18
N MET A 318 4.34 -2.14 7.67
CA MET A 318 3.31 -1.94 8.69
C MET A 318 1.91 -2.32 8.19
N ALA A 319 1.00 -2.67 9.11
CA ALA A 319 -0.40 -2.96 8.75
C ALA A 319 -1.11 -1.73 8.22
N GLN A 320 -0.74 -0.54 8.72
CA GLN A 320 -1.37 0.74 8.43
C GLN A 320 -0.29 1.82 8.33
N GLY A 321 -0.44 2.74 7.39
CA GLY A 321 0.57 3.75 7.07
C GLY A 321 1.76 3.21 6.28
N SER A 322 2.83 4.01 6.28
CA SER A 322 4.09 3.69 5.62
C SER A 322 5.14 3.40 6.68
N VAL A 323 5.85 2.29 6.51
CA VAL A 323 6.99 1.90 7.35
C VAL A 323 8.15 2.89 7.18
N TYR A 324 8.37 3.41 5.97
CA TYR A 324 9.39 4.44 5.71
C TYR A 324 9.13 5.75 6.46
N VAL A 325 7.86 6.17 6.61
CA VAL A 325 7.54 7.39 7.35
C VAL A 325 7.56 7.16 8.87
N SER A 326 7.03 6.03 9.32
CA SER A 326 6.76 5.81 10.75
C SER A 326 7.89 5.13 11.51
N LYS A 327 8.77 4.40 10.81
CA LYS A 327 9.78 3.51 11.40
C LYS A 327 11.20 3.72 10.83
N ALA A 328 11.45 4.80 10.09
CA ALA A 328 12.77 5.12 9.56
C ALA A 328 13.89 5.29 10.60
N GLN A 329 13.60 5.30 11.90
CA GLN A 329 14.62 5.37 12.97
C GLN A 329 14.79 4.05 13.74
N ASN A 330 14.15 2.98 13.30
CA ASN A 330 14.40 1.65 13.85
C ASN A 330 15.80 1.15 13.47
N THR A 331 16.27 0.15 14.20
CA THR A 331 17.43 -0.65 13.82
C THR A 331 17.04 -1.67 12.74
N PHE A 332 17.83 -1.77 11.67
CA PHE A 332 17.64 -2.74 10.59
C PHE A 332 18.92 -3.54 10.32
N GLN A 333 18.75 -4.66 9.63
CA GLN A 333 19.81 -5.57 9.18
C GLN A 333 19.58 -5.86 7.69
N SER A 334 19.59 -4.80 6.89
CA SER A 334 19.20 -4.78 5.48
C SER A 334 20.27 -5.34 4.55
N ALA A 335 19.87 -5.75 3.34
CA ALA A 335 20.75 -6.29 2.30
C ALA A 335 22.01 -5.44 2.03
N PRO A 336 21.92 -4.12 1.76
CA PRO A 336 23.12 -3.29 1.57
C PRO A 336 24.05 -3.33 2.78
N ALA A 337 23.54 -3.34 4.01
CA ALA A 337 24.36 -3.41 5.21
C ALA A 337 24.97 -4.81 5.44
N ILE A 338 24.28 -5.88 5.04
CA ILE A 338 24.81 -7.25 5.09
C ILE A 338 25.99 -7.39 4.12
N LEU A 339 25.84 -6.88 2.90
CA LEU A 339 26.82 -7.01 1.82
C LEU A 339 28.06 -6.13 2.01
N LYS A 340 28.04 -5.15 2.91
CA LYS A 340 29.23 -4.36 3.27
C LYS A 340 30.40 -5.22 3.76
N LYS A 341 30.14 -6.39 4.36
CA LYS A 341 31.21 -7.30 4.82
C LYS A 341 32.00 -7.91 3.64
N ASP A 342 31.39 -7.91 2.46
CA ASP A 342 31.93 -8.44 1.20
C ASP A 342 32.32 -7.27 0.26
N ASP A 343 32.62 -6.10 0.84
CA ASP A 343 33.09 -4.88 0.17
C ASP A 343 32.12 -4.25 -0.85
N TYR A 344 30.82 -4.54 -0.78
CA TYR A 344 29.82 -3.93 -1.68
C TYR A 344 29.60 -2.45 -1.39
N VAL A 345 29.64 -1.62 -2.43
CA VAL A 345 29.16 -0.23 -2.39
C VAL A 345 27.68 -0.18 -2.76
N SER A 346 26.88 0.54 -1.97
CA SER A 346 25.42 0.57 -2.18
C SER A 346 24.90 1.92 -2.67
N ALA A 347 24.00 1.92 -3.64
CA ALA A 347 23.45 3.14 -4.24
C ALA A 347 21.97 3.03 -4.61
N VAL A 348 21.22 4.13 -4.43
CA VAL A 348 19.87 4.27 -4.98
C VAL A 348 19.83 5.35 -6.05
N PHE A 349 19.11 5.11 -7.14
CA PHE A 349 18.86 6.01 -8.25
C PHE A 349 17.35 6.27 -8.34
N HIS A 350 16.95 7.55 -8.33
CA HIS A 350 15.55 7.92 -8.47
C HIS A 350 15.37 9.34 -9.03
N GLY A 351 14.59 9.46 -10.11
CA GLY A 351 14.22 10.74 -10.73
C GLY A 351 13.24 11.60 -9.92
N ASN A 352 13.20 11.50 -8.60
CA ASN A 352 12.40 12.34 -7.70
C ASN A 352 13.21 12.68 -6.44
N TYR A 353 12.83 13.75 -5.74
CA TYR A 353 13.53 14.28 -4.59
C TYR A 353 13.57 13.31 -3.40
N LYS A 354 14.72 13.21 -2.76
CA LYS A 354 15.02 12.26 -1.67
C LYS A 354 14.10 12.28 -0.47
N THR A 355 13.36 13.37 -0.25
CA THR A 355 12.42 13.49 0.89
C THR A 355 11.09 12.78 0.65
N PHE A 356 10.75 12.48 -0.61
CA PHE A 356 9.54 11.74 -0.93
C PHE A 356 9.59 10.35 -0.29
N TRP A 357 8.47 9.91 0.27
CA TRP A 357 8.39 8.71 1.13
C TRP A 357 9.31 8.70 2.35
N ASN A 358 9.98 9.80 2.72
CA ASN A 358 11.00 9.84 3.79
C ASN A 358 12.25 8.97 3.49
N ARG A 359 12.56 8.73 2.20
CA ARG A 359 13.69 7.87 1.77
C ARG A 359 15.03 8.34 2.32
N ASN A 360 15.29 9.65 2.30
CA ASN A 360 16.53 10.24 2.82
C ASN A 360 16.82 9.92 4.30
N VAL A 361 15.78 9.62 5.11
CA VAL A 361 15.94 9.21 6.51
C VAL A 361 16.00 7.70 6.63
N MET A 362 15.15 6.98 5.88
CA MET A 362 15.10 5.52 5.91
C MET A 362 16.39 4.89 5.37
N TYR A 363 16.90 5.35 4.23
CA TYR A 363 18.10 4.78 3.60
C TYR A 363 19.35 4.86 4.48
N LYS A 364 19.45 5.88 5.35
CA LYS A 364 20.52 5.92 6.37
C LYS A 364 20.41 4.76 7.36
N SER A 365 19.19 4.38 7.71
CA SER A 365 18.90 3.26 8.62
C SER A 365 18.97 1.91 7.91
N LEU A 366 18.88 1.88 6.58
CA LEU A 366 19.17 0.72 5.75
C LEU A 366 20.64 0.64 5.34
N GLY A 367 21.43 1.68 5.59
CA GLY A 367 22.86 1.68 5.37
C GLY A 367 23.29 1.84 3.90
N TYR A 368 22.47 2.47 3.06
CA TYR A 368 22.85 2.82 1.67
C TYR A 368 23.90 3.92 1.64
N ASP A 369 25.01 3.70 0.92
CA ASP A 369 26.14 4.63 0.85
C ASP A 369 25.81 5.88 0.03
N LYS A 370 25.11 5.73 -1.09
CA LYS A 370 24.76 6.82 -2.01
C LYS A 370 23.26 6.85 -2.31
N PHE A 371 22.75 8.06 -2.52
CA PHE A 371 21.40 8.27 -3.06
C PHE A 371 21.46 9.39 -4.10
N PHE A 372 21.36 8.99 -5.36
CA PHE A 372 21.23 9.86 -6.53
C PHE A 372 19.74 10.16 -6.75
N ASP A 373 19.27 11.23 -6.11
CA ASP A 373 17.90 11.73 -6.24
C ASP A 373 17.78 12.78 -7.36
N ALA A 374 16.60 13.39 -7.52
CA ALA A 374 16.33 14.42 -8.55
C ALA A 374 17.38 15.55 -8.67
N GLU A 375 18.18 15.82 -7.63
CA GLU A 375 19.25 16.82 -7.70
C GLU A 375 20.39 16.47 -8.66
N TYR A 376 20.53 15.19 -9.05
CA TYR A 376 21.57 14.68 -9.95
C TYR A 376 21.16 14.62 -11.43
N TYR A 377 19.91 14.97 -11.74
CA TYR A 377 19.32 14.80 -13.06
C TYR A 377 18.87 16.13 -13.66
N ASP A 378 18.76 16.21 -15.00
CA ASP A 378 18.12 17.35 -15.65
C ASP A 378 16.59 17.32 -15.50
N MET A 379 16.11 17.97 -14.45
CA MET A 379 14.69 18.11 -14.13
C MET A 379 13.99 19.22 -14.96
N SER A 380 14.36 19.36 -16.23
CA SER A 380 13.74 20.26 -17.19
C SER A 380 12.32 19.80 -17.56
N GLU A 381 11.44 20.72 -18.00
CA GLU A 381 10.01 20.43 -18.25
C GLU A 381 9.81 19.30 -19.27
N ASP A 382 10.70 19.16 -20.26
CA ASP A 382 10.60 18.13 -21.30
C ASP A 382 10.92 16.72 -20.76
N ASN A 383 11.78 16.64 -19.74
CA ASN A 383 12.27 15.40 -19.13
C ASN A 383 11.43 14.92 -17.95
N ILE A 384 10.49 15.73 -17.45
CA ILE A 384 9.68 15.40 -16.27
C ILE A 384 8.21 15.21 -16.62
N LYS A 385 7.53 14.38 -15.83
CA LYS A 385 6.09 14.16 -15.86
C LYS A 385 5.61 13.80 -14.46
N ASN A 386 4.46 14.36 -14.07
CA ASN A 386 3.73 13.99 -12.84
C ASN A 386 4.63 14.05 -11.58
N TYR A 387 5.21 12.92 -11.17
CA TYR A 387 6.01 12.78 -9.96
C TYR A 387 7.50 13.10 -10.11
N GLY A 388 8.04 13.13 -11.33
CA GLY A 388 9.47 13.29 -11.53
C GLY A 388 9.94 13.03 -12.95
N MET A 389 11.19 12.61 -13.09
CA MET A 389 11.83 12.34 -14.37
C MET A 389 11.16 11.18 -15.11
N LYS A 390 11.10 11.26 -16.44
CA LYS A 390 10.68 10.16 -17.32
C LYS A 390 11.75 9.07 -17.35
N ASP A 391 11.32 7.81 -17.47
CA ASP A 391 12.19 6.64 -17.35
C ASP A 391 13.34 6.57 -18.37
N LYS A 392 13.13 6.95 -19.65
CA LYS A 392 14.20 6.91 -20.68
C LYS A 392 15.38 7.85 -20.36
N PRO A 393 15.17 9.17 -20.14
CA PRO A 393 16.27 10.05 -19.77
C PRO A 393 16.82 9.73 -18.37
N PHE A 394 15.99 9.21 -17.45
CA PHE A 394 16.46 8.75 -16.13
C PHE A 394 17.48 7.61 -16.24
N VAL A 395 17.21 6.59 -17.06
CA VAL A 395 18.13 5.49 -17.33
C VAL A 395 19.41 6.01 -18.00
N GLU A 396 19.27 6.87 -19.01
CA GLU A 396 20.39 7.49 -19.73
C GLU A 396 21.35 8.26 -18.81
N GLU A 397 20.82 9.18 -18.01
CA GLU A 397 21.63 10.02 -17.12
C GLU A 397 22.16 9.25 -15.91
N SER A 398 21.53 8.12 -15.55
CA SER A 398 22.03 7.27 -14.46
C SER A 398 23.22 6.40 -14.87
N GLN A 399 23.45 6.17 -16.16
CA GLN A 399 24.50 5.26 -16.63
C GLN A 399 25.92 5.70 -16.21
N PRO A 400 26.36 6.96 -16.44
CA PRO A 400 27.65 7.44 -15.94
C PRO A 400 27.78 7.38 -14.41
N LEU A 401 26.68 7.60 -13.68
CA LEU A 401 26.66 7.53 -12.22
C LEU A 401 26.87 6.09 -11.73
N LEU A 402 26.28 5.10 -12.40
CA LEU A 402 26.50 3.67 -12.13
C LEU A 402 27.94 3.25 -12.40
N GLU A 403 28.49 3.64 -13.56
CA GLU A 403 29.88 3.34 -13.94
C GLU A 403 30.91 3.95 -12.97
N SER A 404 30.54 5.03 -12.28
CA SER A 404 31.39 5.67 -11.26
C SER A 404 31.46 4.89 -9.94
N LEU A 405 30.62 3.87 -9.73
CA LEU A 405 30.62 3.06 -8.50
C LEU A 405 31.79 2.07 -8.51
N GLU A 406 32.44 1.94 -7.35
CA GLU A 406 33.41 0.87 -7.13
C GLU A 406 32.68 -0.49 -7.11
N GLN A 407 33.19 -1.46 -7.87
CA GLN A 407 32.66 -2.82 -7.90
C GLN A 407 33.32 -3.70 -6.81
N PRO A 408 32.58 -4.63 -6.19
CA PRO A 408 31.17 -4.94 -6.46
C PRO A 408 30.22 -3.88 -5.89
N PHE A 409 29.09 -3.64 -6.57
CA PHE A 409 28.05 -2.74 -6.08
C PHE A 409 26.69 -3.41 -5.92
N TYR A 410 25.87 -2.84 -5.03
CA TYR A 410 24.46 -3.18 -4.82
C TYR A 410 23.62 -1.93 -5.08
N SER A 411 22.94 -1.85 -6.21
CA SER A 411 22.18 -0.68 -6.60
C SER A 411 20.69 -0.94 -6.79
N LYS A 412 19.90 0.14 -6.67
CA LYS A 412 18.45 0.12 -6.90
C LYS A 412 18.02 1.31 -7.73
N TYR A 413 17.30 1.05 -8.79
CA TYR A 413 16.65 2.00 -9.68
C TYR A 413 15.16 1.98 -9.39
N ILE A 414 14.58 3.16 -9.17
CA ILE A 414 13.15 3.31 -8.91
C ILE A 414 12.56 4.11 -10.08
N LEU A 415 11.91 3.40 -11.01
CA LEU A 415 11.24 3.98 -12.17
C LEU A 415 9.96 4.72 -11.75
N LEU A 416 9.45 5.60 -12.62
CA LEU A 416 8.39 6.56 -12.28
C LEU A 416 7.35 6.77 -13.40
N SER A 417 7.69 6.59 -14.69
CA SER A 417 6.79 6.99 -15.79
C SER A 417 5.45 6.25 -15.78
N ASN A 418 5.46 4.98 -15.36
CA ASN A 418 4.28 4.11 -15.27
C ASN A 418 3.46 4.32 -13.97
N HIS A 419 3.33 5.55 -13.49
CA HIS A 419 2.55 5.86 -12.28
C HIS A 419 1.15 6.41 -12.62
N PHE A 420 0.14 6.05 -11.82
CA PHE A 420 -1.23 6.59 -11.92
C PHE A 420 -1.26 8.13 -12.01
N PRO A 421 -2.03 8.74 -12.93
CA PRO A 421 -3.04 8.15 -13.82
C PRO A 421 -2.49 7.71 -15.20
N PHE A 422 -1.21 7.31 -15.29
CA PHE A 422 -0.57 6.68 -16.46
C PHE A 422 -0.43 7.57 -17.70
N LYS A 423 -0.56 8.89 -17.55
CA LYS A 423 -0.92 9.75 -18.68
C LYS A 423 -0.06 9.70 -19.97
N MET A 424 1.26 9.84 -20.00
CA MET A 424 2.11 10.07 -21.19
C MET A 424 1.81 11.34 -22.02
N ASP A 425 2.88 12.04 -22.42
CA ASP A 425 2.78 13.22 -23.27
C ASP A 425 2.91 12.86 -24.76
N GLU A 426 2.42 13.74 -25.63
CA GLU A 426 2.53 13.56 -27.07
C GLU A 426 4.00 13.50 -27.49
N GLY A 427 4.39 12.46 -28.25
CA GLY A 427 5.76 12.21 -28.66
C GLY A 427 6.58 11.32 -27.72
N ASP A 428 6.11 11.02 -26.51
CA ASP A 428 6.80 10.07 -25.61
C ASP A 428 6.67 8.62 -26.12
N THR A 429 5.49 8.26 -26.64
CA THR A 429 5.19 6.94 -27.18
C THR A 429 4.13 7.03 -28.29
N ASP A 430 4.30 6.21 -29.31
CA ASP A 430 3.32 6.00 -30.39
C ASP A 430 2.48 4.72 -30.18
N PHE A 431 2.67 4.02 -29.06
CA PHE A 431 1.94 2.80 -28.74
C PHE A 431 0.43 3.10 -28.58
N PRO A 432 -0.46 2.29 -29.18
CA PRO A 432 -1.90 2.50 -29.09
C PRO A 432 -2.40 2.37 -27.65
N ALA A 433 -3.30 3.28 -27.25
CA ALA A 433 -4.08 3.09 -26.02
C ALA A 433 -5.09 1.95 -26.20
N ALA A 434 -5.51 1.31 -25.11
CA ALA A 434 -6.66 0.41 -25.18
C ALA A 434 -7.97 1.19 -25.45
N ASP A 435 -9.02 0.48 -25.86
CA ASP A 435 -10.33 1.06 -26.21
C ASP A 435 -11.42 0.58 -25.24
N THR A 436 -11.34 1.03 -23.99
CA THR A 436 -12.39 0.85 -22.97
C THR A 436 -13.03 2.19 -22.59
N ASP A 437 -14.15 2.16 -21.85
CA ASP A 437 -14.76 3.36 -21.27
C ASP A 437 -13.93 4.00 -20.12
N ASP A 438 -12.80 3.40 -19.73
CA ASP A 438 -11.93 3.86 -18.65
C ASP A 438 -10.58 4.37 -19.15
N LYS A 439 -10.37 5.69 -19.03
CA LYS A 439 -9.15 6.35 -19.48
C LYS A 439 -7.89 5.88 -18.73
N VAL A 440 -8.01 5.52 -17.45
CA VAL A 440 -6.86 5.07 -16.64
C VAL A 440 -6.34 3.74 -17.18
N VAL A 441 -7.25 2.80 -17.44
CA VAL A 441 -6.91 1.50 -18.04
C VAL A 441 -6.33 1.67 -19.44
N ASN A 442 -6.91 2.54 -20.26
CA ASN A 442 -6.44 2.75 -21.63
C ASN A 442 -5.01 3.29 -21.69
N GLN A 443 -4.66 4.21 -20.78
CA GLN A 443 -3.34 4.85 -20.75
C GLN A 443 -2.26 3.99 -20.09
N TYR A 444 -2.64 3.04 -19.23
CA TYR A 444 -1.70 2.13 -18.55
C TYR A 444 -0.81 1.35 -19.53
N PHE A 445 -1.36 0.87 -20.64
CA PHE A 445 -0.59 0.14 -21.65
C PHE A 445 0.48 0.99 -22.33
N GLN A 446 0.19 2.28 -22.58
CA GLN A 446 1.13 3.20 -23.21
C GLN A 446 2.31 3.50 -22.29
N SER A 447 2.06 3.74 -21.00
CA SER A 447 3.13 3.98 -20.03
C SER A 447 3.91 2.71 -19.69
N ALA A 448 3.28 1.54 -19.70
CA ALA A 448 3.96 0.26 -19.54
C ALA A 448 4.90 -0.01 -20.73
N HIS A 449 4.45 0.25 -21.97
CA HIS A 449 5.30 0.13 -23.16
C HIS A 449 6.49 1.10 -23.12
N TYR A 450 6.26 2.36 -22.74
CA TYR A 450 7.34 3.34 -22.58
C TYR A 450 8.41 2.89 -21.56
N MET A 451 7.96 2.28 -20.46
CA MET A 451 8.85 1.74 -19.44
C MET A 451 9.62 0.52 -19.97
N ASP A 452 8.99 -0.36 -20.75
CA ASP A 452 9.65 -1.51 -21.38
C ASP A 452 10.78 -1.08 -22.33
N GLU A 453 10.56 -0.04 -23.14
CA GLU A 453 11.61 0.56 -23.99
C GLU A 453 12.78 1.14 -23.16
N ALA A 454 12.49 1.73 -21.99
CA ALA A 454 13.54 2.22 -21.08
C ALA A 454 14.34 1.07 -20.44
N LEU A 455 13.70 -0.08 -20.19
CA LEU A 455 14.37 -1.28 -19.70
C LEU A 455 15.27 -1.90 -20.76
N GLU A 456 14.84 -1.96 -22.02
CA GLU A 456 15.67 -2.38 -23.15
C GLU A 456 16.92 -1.48 -23.25
N GLN A 457 16.71 -0.15 -23.21
CA GLN A 457 17.79 0.83 -23.20
C GLN A 457 18.78 0.60 -22.03
N PHE A 458 18.30 0.35 -20.82
CA PHE A 458 19.15 0.04 -19.66
C PHE A 458 20.02 -1.20 -19.91
N PHE A 459 19.43 -2.27 -20.44
CA PHE A 459 20.16 -3.51 -20.73
C PHE A 459 21.21 -3.32 -21.82
N ASP A 460 20.92 -2.52 -22.85
CA ASP A 460 21.90 -2.21 -23.88
C ASP A 460 23.06 -1.38 -23.34
N GLN A 461 22.79 -0.41 -22.46
CA GLN A 461 23.83 0.35 -21.76
C GLN A 461 24.70 -0.52 -20.84
N LEU A 462 24.12 -1.51 -20.15
CA LEU A 462 24.89 -2.50 -19.39
C LEU A 462 25.81 -3.33 -20.29
N LYS A 463 25.36 -3.71 -21.49
CA LYS A 463 26.19 -4.46 -22.45
C LYS A 463 27.31 -3.57 -23.00
N GLU A 464 27.00 -2.32 -23.36
CA GLU A 464 27.96 -1.37 -23.91
C GLU A 464 29.07 -1.00 -22.92
N SER A 465 28.72 -0.84 -21.64
CA SER A 465 29.67 -0.57 -20.54
C SER A 465 30.46 -1.81 -20.08
N GLY A 466 30.07 -3.01 -20.54
CA GLY A 466 30.67 -4.27 -20.12
C GLY A 466 30.25 -4.72 -18.70
N LEU A 467 29.26 -4.07 -18.09
CA LEU A 467 28.72 -4.44 -16.78
C LEU A 467 27.78 -5.64 -16.84
N TYR A 468 27.15 -5.90 -17.99
CA TYR A 468 26.12 -6.94 -18.17
C TYR A 468 26.58 -8.31 -17.68
N ASP A 469 27.73 -8.81 -18.15
CA ASP A 469 28.20 -10.18 -17.86
C ASP A 469 28.57 -10.42 -16.38
N ASN A 470 28.71 -9.37 -15.56
CA ASN A 470 29.08 -9.44 -14.15
C ASN A 470 28.03 -8.80 -13.23
N THR A 471 26.77 -8.71 -13.66
CA THR A 471 25.70 -8.06 -12.88
C THR A 471 24.46 -8.93 -12.83
N ILE A 472 23.97 -9.21 -11.61
CA ILE A 472 22.62 -9.74 -11.39
C ILE A 472 21.64 -8.57 -11.56
N VAL A 473 20.68 -8.70 -12.47
CA VAL A 473 19.61 -7.72 -12.65
C VAL A 473 18.29 -8.31 -12.13
N VAL A 474 17.75 -7.70 -11.07
CA VAL A 474 16.50 -8.07 -10.42
C VAL A 474 15.42 -7.05 -10.79
N MET A 475 14.49 -7.42 -11.67
CA MET A 475 13.36 -6.57 -12.03
C MET A 475 12.10 -7.05 -11.34
N TYR A 476 11.38 -6.16 -10.68
CA TYR A 476 10.15 -6.51 -9.97
C TYR A 476 9.08 -5.44 -10.13
N GLY A 477 7.83 -5.83 -10.37
CA GLY A 477 6.71 -4.92 -10.16
C GLY A 477 6.50 -4.68 -8.66
N ASP A 478 6.34 -3.44 -8.25
CA ASP A 478 6.29 -3.06 -6.84
C ASP A 478 4.89 -3.29 -6.22
N HIS A 479 3.83 -2.93 -6.95
CA HIS A 479 2.44 -3.19 -6.60
C HIS A 479 1.49 -3.11 -7.81
N TYR A 480 0.20 -3.33 -7.58
CA TYR A 480 -0.83 -3.14 -8.61
C TYR A 480 -0.89 -1.68 -9.11
N GLY A 481 -1.04 -1.48 -10.41
CA GLY A 481 -1.37 -0.18 -11.01
C GLY A 481 -2.87 0.06 -11.12
N ILE A 482 -3.64 -1.00 -11.40
CA ILE A 482 -5.08 -0.92 -11.62
C ILE A 482 -5.85 -1.43 -10.40
N SER A 483 -6.62 -0.55 -9.76
CA SER A 483 -7.46 -0.86 -8.59
C SER A 483 -8.79 -1.51 -8.96
N GLU A 484 -9.49 -2.11 -7.99
CA GLU A 484 -10.86 -2.69 -8.15
C GLU A 484 -11.87 -1.75 -8.81
N ASN A 485 -11.69 -0.44 -8.70
CA ASN A 485 -12.58 0.54 -9.31
C ASN A 485 -12.63 0.48 -10.83
N HIS A 486 -11.64 -0.15 -11.43
CA HIS A 486 -11.52 -0.31 -12.87
C HIS A 486 -11.94 -1.72 -13.32
N ASN A 487 -12.54 -2.54 -12.44
CA ASN A 487 -12.94 -3.92 -12.74
C ASN A 487 -13.86 -4.04 -13.97
N GLN A 488 -14.69 -3.03 -14.24
CA GLN A 488 -15.54 -3.03 -15.43
C GLN A 488 -14.72 -2.96 -16.73
N ALA A 489 -13.70 -2.10 -16.79
CA ALA A 489 -12.79 -2.02 -17.94
C ALA A 489 -11.83 -3.22 -17.97
N MET A 490 -11.33 -3.66 -16.81
CA MET A 490 -10.48 -4.85 -16.73
C MET A 490 -11.21 -6.12 -17.16
N LYS A 491 -12.52 -6.22 -16.99
CA LYS A 491 -13.32 -7.32 -17.54
C LYS A 491 -13.23 -7.39 -19.07
N GLU A 492 -13.18 -6.25 -19.75
CA GLU A 492 -13.04 -6.18 -21.20
C GLU A 492 -11.62 -6.57 -21.63
N ILE A 493 -10.60 -6.09 -20.90
CA ILE A 493 -9.18 -6.42 -21.13
C ILE A 493 -8.89 -7.91 -20.93
N ILE A 494 -9.34 -8.48 -19.82
CA ILE A 494 -9.02 -9.86 -19.42
C ILE A 494 -9.99 -10.87 -20.06
N GLY A 495 -11.18 -10.42 -20.49
CA GLY A 495 -12.19 -11.27 -21.13
C GLY A 495 -13.00 -12.14 -20.16
N LYS A 496 -13.00 -11.82 -18.87
CA LYS A 496 -13.78 -12.50 -17.80
C LYS A 496 -14.22 -11.52 -16.73
N ASP A 497 -15.28 -11.89 -15.99
CA ASP A 497 -15.74 -11.12 -14.84
C ASP A 497 -14.63 -11.00 -13.79
N ILE A 498 -14.40 -9.78 -13.27
CA ILE A 498 -13.40 -9.53 -12.22
C ILE A 498 -14.11 -9.52 -10.87
N ASP A 499 -14.26 -10.70 -10.28
CA ASP A 499 -14.73 -10.89 -8.91
C ASP A 499 -13.57 -10.81 -7.90
N ASP A 500 -13.87 -11.01 -6.61
CA ASP A 500 -12.87 -10.98 -5.52
C ASP A 500 -11.71 -11.95 -5.76
N TYR A 501 -11.98 -13.12 -6.34
CA TYR A 501 -10.95 -14.12 -6.65
C TYR A 501 -10.06 -13.66 -7.80
N GLU A 502 -10.66 -13.22 -8.91
CA GLU A 502 -9.92 -12.75 -10.08
C GLU A 502 -9.11 -11.49 -9.77
N TYR A 503 -9.65 -10.57 -8.96
CA TYR A 503 -8.89 -9.42 -8.49
C TYR A 503 -7.67 -9.82 -7.64
N ALA A 504 -7.81 -10.84 -6.79
CA ALA A 504 -6.68 -11.41 -6.05
C ALA A 504 -5.64 -12.06 -6.99
N GLN A 505 -6.07 -12.71 -8.08
CA GLN A 505 -5.14 -13.24 -9.08
C GLN A 505 -4.37 -12.14 -9.83
N LEU A 506 -5.01 -10.98 -10.05
CA LEU A 506 -4.38 -9.81 -10.67
C LEU A 506 -3.37 -9.11 -9.77
N GLN A 507 -3.22 -9.49 -8.50
CA GLN A 507 -2.15 -8.99 -7.63
C GLN A 507 -0.77 -9.56 -7.98
N ARG A 508 -0.67 -10.43 -8.99
CA ARG A 508 0.60 -10.84 -9.57
C ARG A 508 1.32 -9.64 -10.17
N VAL A 509 2.59 -9.53 -9.82
CA VAL A 509 3.53 -8.57 -10.39
C VAL A 509 4.71 -9.35 -10.97
N PRO A 510 5.37 -8.90 -12.03
CA PRO A 510 6.46 -9.68 -12.61
C PRO A 510 7.66 -9.69 -11.66
N LEU A 511 8.37 -10.81 -11.61
CA LEU A 511 9.72 -10.91 -11.03
C LEU A 511 10.63 -11.60 -12.03
N PHE A 512 11.68 -10.90 -12.44
CA PHE A 512 12.77 -11.42 -13.25
C PHE A 512 14.07 -11.33 -12.45
N ILE A 513 14.83 -12.41 -12.42
CA ILE A 513 16.21 -12.41 -11.91
C ILE A 513 17.10 -12.87 -13.06
N HIS A 514 17.78 -11.94 -13.70
CA HIS A 514 18.77 -12.22 -14.72
C HIS A 514 20.15 -12.33 -14.05
N ALA A 515 20.77 -13.51 -14.09
CA ALA A 515 22.07 -13.76 -13.50
C ALA A 515 22.98 -14.45 -14.54
N PRO A 516 23.83 -13.70 -15.26
CA PRO A 516 24.71 -14.25 -16.28
C PRO A 516 25.48 -15.48 -15.81
N GLY A 517 25.51 -16.52 -16.63
CA GLY A 517 26.16 -17.80 -16.30
C GLY A 517 25.35 -18.72 -15.38
N VAL A 518 24.19 -18.29 -14.87
CA VAL A 518 23.25 -19.12 -14.12
C VAL A 518 22.05 -19.47 -15.00
N LYS A 519 21.72 -20.75 -15.09
CA LYS A 519 20.58 -21.19 -15.89
C LYS A 519 19.26 -20.88 -15.17
N GLY A 520 18.51 -19.93 -15.71
CA GLY A 520 17.17 -19.56 -15.27
C GLY A 520 16.05 -20.36 -15.95
N GLY A 521 15.19 -19.62 -16.65
CA GLY A 521 13.92 -20.07 -17.23
C GLY A 521 12.72 -19.85 -16.30
N ALA A 522 11.54 -19.92 -16.89
CA ALA A 522 10.29 -19.67 -16.18
C ALA A 522 10.04 -20.64 -15.00
N LYS A 523 9.48 -20.11 -13.91
CA LYS A 523 9.16 -20.80 -12.65
C LYS A 523 7.68 -20.64 -12.33
N ASP A 524 7.04 -21.76 -11.98
CA ASP A 524 5.65 -21.78 -11.52
C ASP A 524 5.54 -21.63 -9.98
N THR A 525 6.68 -21.52 -9.28
CA THR A 525 6.77 -21.32 -7.83
C THR A 525 5.97 -20.09 -7.39
N TYR A 526 5.14 -20.27 -6.37
CA TYR A 526 4.42 -19.17 -5.73
C TYR A 526 5.34 -18.45 -4.75
N GLY A 527 5.47 -17.14 -4.87
CA GLY A 527 6.39 -16.34 -4.04
C GLY A 527 5.89 -14.92 -3.78
N GLY A 528 6.46 -14.27 -2.77
CA GLY A 528 6.16 -12.88 -2.41
C GLY A 528 7.41 -12.01 -2.31
N ALA A 529 7.21 -10.69 -2.20
CA ALA A 529 8.30 -9.72 -2.11
C ALA A 529 9.28 -9.95 -0.97
N VAL A 530 8.85 -10.54 0.15
CA VAL A 530 9.77 -10.87 1.25
C VAL A 530 10.79 -11.95 0.87
N ASP A 531 10.53 -12.76 -0.16
CA ASP A 531 11.36 -13.89 -0.57
C ASP A 531 12.54 -13.51 -1.46
N VAL A 532 12.56 -12.30 -2.02
CA VAL A 532 13.59 -11.88 -2.99
C VAL A 532 14.94 -11.68 -2.32
N MET A 533 14.99 -11.03 -1.16
CA MET A 533 16.24 -10.80 -0.41
C MET A 533 16.99 -12.11 -0.11
N PRO A 534 16.39 -13.13 0.55
CA PRO A 534 17.11 -14.38 0.80
C PRO A 534 17.53 -15.10 -0.49
N THR A 535 16.71 -15.03 -1.56
CA THR A 535 17.05 -15.61 -2.86
C THR A 535 18.33 -15.00 -3.45
N VAL A 536 18.42 -13.67 -3.47
CA VAL A 536 19.59 -12.96 -4.02
C VAL A 536 20.81 -13.13 -3.13
N LEU A 537 20.67 -13.07 -1.81
CA LEU A 537 21.76 -13.33 -0.88
C LEU A 537 22.33 -14.76 -1.05
N HIS A 538 21.47 -15.77 -1.24
CA HIS A 538 21.93 -17.13 -1.50
C HIS A 538 22.62 -17.28 -2.86
N LEU A 539 22.16 -16.60 -3.93
CA LEU A 539 22.86 -16.56 -5.21
C LEU A 539 24.28 -15.99 -5.08
N LEU A 540 24.45 -14.97 -4.24
CA LEU A 540 25.74 -14.37 -3.88
C LEU A 540 26.59 -15.23 -2.93
N GLY A 541 26.06 -16.32 -2.39
CA GLY A 541 26.78 -17.21 -1.47
C GLY A 541 26.76 -16.76 0.00
N VAL A 542 25.87 -15.83 0.36
CA VAL A 542 25.71 -15.35 1.73
C VAL A 542 24.81 -16.30 2.52
N ASP A 543 25.31 -16.82 3.65
CA ASP A 543 24.49 -17.54 4.62
C ASP A 543 23.55 -16.56 5.36
N THR A 544 22.25 -16.83 5.27
CA THR A 544 21.19 -15.99 5.86
C THR A 544 20.63 -16.52 7.18
N LYS A 545 21.09 -17.69 7.65
CA LYS A 545 20.50 -18.45 8.77
C LYS A 545 20.40 -17.69 10.09
N ASP A 546 21.35 -16.79 10.33
CA ASP A 546 21.39 -15.97 11.55
C ASP A 546 20.72 -14.61 11.40
N TYR A 547 20.17 -14.26 10.25
CA TYR A 547 19.40 -13.03 10.08
C TYR A 547 17.91 -13.27 10.34
N LEU A 548 17.23 -12.29 10.94
CA LEU A 548 15.80 -12.38 11.22
C LEU A 548 14.97 -11.94 10.01
N GLN A 549 15.01 -12.79 8.98
CA GLN A 549 14.26 -12.64 7.73
C GLN A 549 12.98 -13.49 7.77
N ILE A 550 11.90 -12.99 7.18
CA ILE A 550 10.61 -13.68 7.17
C ILE A 550 10.42 -14.51 5.90
N GLY A 551 10.93 -14.02 4.77
CA GLY A 551 10.88 -14.73 3.49
C GLY A 551 11.80 -15.94 3.46
N SER A 552 11.69 -16.70 2.38
CA SER A 552 12.48 -17.90 2.12
C SER A 552 12.94 -17.94 0.66
N ASP A 553 14.16 -18.38 0.42
CA ASP A 553 14.77 -18.49 -0.92
C ASP A 553 13.85 -19.22 -1.92
N LEU A 554 13.42 -18.51 -2.97
CA LEU A 554 12.51 -18.97 -4.02
C LEU A 554 13.08 -20.15 -4.83
N LEU A 555 14.40 -20.34 -4.81
CA LEU A 555 15.09 -21.42 -5.51
C LEU A 555 15.35 -22.63 -4.60
N SER A 556 15.06 -22.51 -3.30
CA SER A 556 15.12 -23.60 -2.34
C SER A 556 14.03 -24.64 -2.59
N LYS A 557 14.33 -25.89 -2.25
CA LYS A 557 13.33 -26.98 -2.24
C LYS A 557 12.39 -26.89 -1.03
N ASP A 558 12.79 -26.15 0.00
CA ASP A 558 12.05 -25.96 1.24
C ASP A 558 11.28 -24.63 1.26
N HIS A 559 11.22 -23.93 0.11
CA HIS A 559 10.46 -22.69 -0.04
C HIS A 559 8.98 -22.90 0.32
N ARG A 560 8.40 -21.95 1.07
CA ARG A 560 7.02 -22.02 1.55
C ARG A 560 6.09 -21.29 0.59
N GLU A 561 5.22 -22.05 -0.07
CA GLU A 561 4.25 -21.50 -1.04
C GLU A 561 2.90 -21.10 -0.38
N VAL A 562 2.98 -20.43 0.77
CA VAL A 562 1.83 -19.74 1.38
C VAL A 562 2.21 -18.28 1.42
N ILE A 563 1.54 -17.44 0.62
CA ILE A 563 1.92 -16.05 0.37
C ILE A 563 0.89 -15.12 1.01
N PRO A 564 1.17 -14.59 2.21
CA PRO A 564 0.33 -13.61 2.88
C PRO A 564 0.25 -12.29 2.11
N PHE A 565 -0.94 -11.75 1.99
CA PHE A 565 -1.17 -10.35 1.67
C PHE A 565 -1.28 -9.52 2.95
N ARG A 566 -1.03 -8.22 2.84
CA ARG A 566 -0.87 -7.36 4.02
C ARG A 566 -2.15 -7.18 4.84
N ASN A 567 -3.31 -7.38 4.23
CA ASN A 567 -4.63 -7.37 4.89
C ASN A 567 -4.96 -8.69 5.63
N GLY A 568 -4.14 -9.73 5.49
CA GLY A 568 -4.34 -11.05 6.10
C GLY A 568 -5.01 -12.08 5.19
N ASP A 569 -5.38 -11.70 3.97
CA ASP A 569 -5.63 -12.64 2.87
C ASP A 569 -4.33 -13.37 2.50
N PHE A 570 -4.44 -14.46 1.73
CA PHE A 570 -3.27 -15.20 1.29
C PHE A 570 -3.56 -16.05 0.06
N ILE A 571 -2.51 -16.42 -0.67
CA ILE A 571 -2.59 -17.33 -1.80
C ILE A 571 -1.59 -18.48 -1.67
N THR A 572 -1.97 -19.65 -2.19
CA THR A 572 -1.16 -20.87 -2.27
C THR A 572 -1.30 -21.46 -3.68
N PRO A 573 -0.58 -22.53 -4.06
CA PRO A 573 -0.77 -23.16 -5.36
C PRO A 573 -2.21 -23.64 -5.63
N ASN A 574 -2.93 -24.05 -4.58
CA ASN A 574 -4.24 -24.69 -4.73
C ASN A 574 -5.41 -23.79 -4.32
N ILE A 575 -5.17 -22.80 -3.46
CA ILE A 575 -6.22 -22.05 -2.77
C ILE A 575 -5.84 -20.57 -2.69
N THR A 576 -6.82 -19.70 -2.93
CA THR A 576 -6.76 -18.27 -2.59
C THR A 576 -7.78 -17.96 -1.49
N SER A 577 -7.38 -17.25 -0.44
CA SER A 577 -8.30 -16.71 0.55
C SER A 577 -8.47 -15.22 0.33
N VAL A 578 -9.72 -14.78 0.17
CA VAL A 578 -10.08 -13.36 -0.01
C VAL A 578 -11.25 -13.04 0.90
N ASN A 579 -11.15 -11.98 1.68
CA ASN A 579 -12.23 -11.51 2.55
C ASN A 579 -12.79 -12.63 3.44
N GLY A 580 -11.96 -13.58 3.88
CA GLY A 580 -12.36 -14.71 4.73
C GLY A 580 -13.13 -15.84 4.04
N LYS A 581 -13.30 -15.79 2.71
CA LYS A 581 -13.73 -16.90 1.85
C LYS A 581 -12.50 -17.62 1.29
N TYR A 582 -12.72 -18.79 0.72
CA TYR A 582 -11.67 -19.61 0.11
C TYR A 582 -12.11 -20.03 -1.29
N TYR A 583 -11.19 -19.97 -2.23
CA TYR A 583 -11.41 -20.25 -3.64
C TYR A 583 -10.38 -21.27 -4.12
N SER A 584 -10.81 -22.22 -4.95
CA SER A 584 -9.93 -23.16 -5.64
C SER A 584 -9.18 -22.43 -6.76
N ASN A 585 -7.86 -22.58 -6.84
CA ASN A 585 -7.07 -21.99 -7.93
C ASN A 585 -7.16 -22.81 -9.24
N GLU A 586 -7.75 -24.00 -9.20
CA GLU A 586 -7.98 -24.82 -10.39
C GLU A 586 -9.08 -24.21 -11.29
N ASP A 587 -10.15 -23.70 -10.69
CA ASP A 587 -11.36 -23.27 -11.41
C ASP A 587 -12.00 -21.98 -10.88
N GLY A 588 -11.43 -21.35 -9.85
CA GLY A 588 -11.92 -20.10 -9.25
C GLY A 588 -13.17 -20.24 -8.40
N GLN A 589 -13.65 -21.46 -8.13
CA GLN A 589 -14.90 -21.65 -7.38
C GLN A 589 -14.68 -21.51 -5.87
N GLU A 590 -15.66 -20.91 -5.18
CA GLU A 590 -15.70 -20.85 -3.72
C GLU A 590 -15.81 -22.27 -3.14
N ILE A 591 -14.96 -22.59 -2.16
CA ILE A 591 -14.86 -23.90 -1.53
C ILE A 591 -14.90 -23.79 -0.01
N GLU A 592 -15.42 -24.84 0.63
CA GLU A 592 -15.33 -25.06 2.08
C GLU A 592 -14.51 -26.33 2.34
N GLY A 593 -13.69 -26.34 3.39
CA GLY A 593 -12.81 -27.48 3.66
C GLY A 593 -12.09 -27.41 5.00
N ASP A 594 -11.72 -28.60 5.48
CA ASP A 594 -10.87 -28.76 6.65
C ASP A 594 -9.42 -28.36 6.30
N GLY A 595 -8.72 -27.69 7.21
CA GLY A 595 -7.31 -27.29 7.05
C GLY A 595 -7.07 -25.83 6.62
N PHE A 596 -8.07 -25.14 6.07
CA PHE A 596 -7.95 -23.72 5.68
C PHE A 596 -7.66 -22.81 6.89
N ALA A 597 -8.15 -23.19 8.07
CA ALA A 597 -7.87 -22.50 9.31
C ALA A 597 -6.37 -22.52 9.68
N GLU A 598 -5.65 -23.60 9.38
CA GLU A 598 -4.21 -23.68 9.66
C GLU A 598 -3.41 -22.83 8.67
N LEU A 599 -3.78 -22.82 7.38
CA LEU A 599 -3.18 -21.91 6.39
C LEU A 599 -3.39 -20.44 6.78
N SER A 600 -4.61 -20.07 7.16
CA SER A 600 -4.91 -18.72 7.64
C SER A 600 -4.11 -18.36 8.89
N LYS A 601 -3.92 -19.32 9.80
CA LYS A 601 -3.11 -19.12 11.00
C LYS A 601 -1.63 -18.98 10.67
N GLN A 602 -1.09 -19.76 9.73
CA GLN A 602 0.28 -19.63 9.25
C GLN A 602 0.52 -18.23 8.70
N ALA A 603 -0.33 -17.78 7.76
CA ALA A 603 -0.22 -16.46 7.15
C ALA A 603 -0.27 -15.32 8.20
N LYS A 604 -1.23 -15.38 9.14
CA LYS A 604 -1.35 -14.39 10.22
C LYS A 604 -0.17 -14.41 11.20
N THR A 605 0.36 -15.60 11.48
CA THR A 605 1.53 -15.73 12.37
C THR A 605 2.73 -15.07 11.73
N GLU A 606 2.95 -15.31 10.44
CA GLU A 606 4.06 -14.71 9.71
C GLU A 606 4.00 -13.17 9.70
N LEU A 607 2.83 -12.60 9.37
CA LEU A 607 2.60 -11.15 9.46
C LEU A 607 2.83 -10.63 10.90
N SER A 608 2.35 -11.34 11.91
CA SER A 608 2.50 -10.94 13.31
C SER A 608 3.95 -10.98 13.80
N ILE A 609 4.77 -11.91 13.31
CA ILE A 609 6.20 -11.99 13.67
C ILE A 609 6.94 -10.79 13.07
N SER A 610 6.70 -10.49 11.79
CA SER A 610 7.25 -9.29 11.13
C SER A 610 6.82 -8.01 11.85
N ASP A 611 5.54 -7.89 12.18
CA ASP A 611 5.00 -6.75 12.92
C ASP A 611 5.63 -6.59 14.29
N SER A 612 5.95 -7.70 14.97
CA SER A 612 6.66 -7.67 16.24
C SER A 612 8.05 -7.06 16.05
N ILE A 613 8.82 -7.51 15.04
CA ILE A 613 10.15 -6.97 14.74
C ILE A 613 10.08 -5.46 14.47
N VAL A 614 9.19 -5.04 13.56
CA VAL A 614 9.09 -3.66 13.09
C VAL A 614 8.47 -2.73 14.14
N ASN A 615 7.37 -3.12 14.78
CA ASN A 615 6.68 -2.20 15.70
C ASN A 615 7.41 -2.02 17.02
N LYS A 616 8.05 -3.08 17.52
CA LYS A 616 8.80 -3.07 18.78
C LYS A 616 10.28 -2.70 18.61
N ASP A 617 10.77 -2.56 17.37
CA ASP A 617 12.17 -2.24 17.06
C ASP A 617 13.11 -3.32 17.64
N LEU A 618 12.77 -4.60 17.43
CA LEU A 618 13.43 -5.71 18.14
C LEU A 618 14.88 -5.95 17.71
N LEU A 619 15.27 -5.56 16.49
CA LEU A 619 16.64 -5.74 16.01
C LEU A 619 17.66 -4.94 16.81
N ARG A 620 17.26 -3.94 17.59
CA ARG A 620 18.15 -3.26 18.56
C ARG A 620 18.68 -4.19 19.67
N PHE A 621 18.05 -5.35 19.85
CA PHE A 621 18.42 -6.37 20.83
C PHE A 621 19.05 -7.61 20.20
N TYR A 622 19.19 -7.65 18.86
CA TYR A 622 19.67 -8.82 18.14
C TYR A 622 20.83 -8.42 17.23
N LYS A 623 21.91 -9.19 17.27
CA LYS A 623 23.09 -8.96 16.44
C LYS A 623 23.61 -10.31 15.94
N PRO A 624 23.49 -10.63 14.65
CA PRO A 624 24.13 -11.77 14.05
C PRO A 624 25.65 -11.73 14.27
N GLU A 625 26.27 -12.90 14.38
CA GLU A 625 27.73 -12.98 14.49
C GLU A 625 28.38 -12.40 13.21
N GLY A 626 29.45 -11.60 13.38
CA GLY A 626 30.13 -10.95 12.26
C GLY A 626 29.43 -9.75 11.62
N TYR A 627 28.17 -9.45 11.98
CA TYR A 627 27.45 -8.28 11.46
C TYR A 627 27.93 -6.97 12.13
N THR A 628 28.11 -5.91 11.34
CA THR A 628 28.42 -4.56 11.84
C THR A 628 27.15 -3.71 11.85
N PRO A 629 26.66 -3.26 13.02
CA PRO A 629 25.48 -2.39 13.08
C PRO A 629 25.69 -1.07 12.32
N ILE A 630 24.62 -0.62 11.68
CA ILE A 630 24.57 0.64 10.93
C ILE A 630 24.66 1.83 11.89
N ASP A 631 25.61 2.73 11.68
CA ASP A 631 25.60 4.07 12.26
C ASP A 631 25.05 5.07 11.24
N ARG A 632 23.89 5.65 11.54
CA ARG A 632 23.15 6.53 10.62
C ARG A 632 23.87 7.85 10.36
N ASP A 633 24.77 8.24 11.26
CA ASP A 633 25.53 9.48 11.15
C ASP A 633 26.66 9.36 10.11
N ASP A 634 27.02 8.15 9.69
CA ASP A 634 28.01 7.91 8.62
C ASP A 634 27.46 8.21 7.21
N TYR A 635 26.14 8.40 7.08
CA TYR A 635 25.46 8.49 5.79
C TYR A 635 24.95 9.90 5.52
N HIS A 636 25.37 10.49 4.40
CA HIS A 636 24.96 11.83 3.96
C HIS A 636 24.59 11.85 2.49
N TYR A 637 23.36 12.27 2.18
CA TYR A 637 22.84 12.39 0.82
C TYR A 637 22.73 13.87 0.44
N ILE A 638 23.88 14.54 0.39
CA ILE A 638 23.97 15.95 0.02
C ILE A 638 24.60 16.00 -1.36
N TYR A 639 23.89 16.58 -2.32
CA TYR A 639 24.44 16.86 -3.63
C TYR A 639 25.42 18.04 -3.52
N ASP A 640 26.66 17.84 -3.97
CA ASP A 640 27.68 18.88 -4.02
C ASP A 640 27.82 19.40 -5.46
N LYS A 641 27.13 20.51 -5.76
CA LYS A 641 27.16 21.17 -7.07
C LYS A 641 28.56 21.61 -7.50
N ASP A 642 29.45 21.92 -6.56
CA ASP A 642 30.78 22.46 -6.88
C ASP A 642 31.78 21.34 -7.23
N ALA A 643 31.53 20.10 -6.79
CA ALA A 643 32.32 18.93 -7.16
C ALA A 643 32.02 18.46 -8.60
N ASP A 644 30.78 18.61 -9.06
CA ASP A 644 30.31 18.12 -10.37
C ASP A 644 30.78 19.00 -11.54
N VAL A 645 30.82 20.33 -11.34
CA VAL A 645 31.29 21.31 -12.35
C VAL A 645 32.79 21.16 -12.66
N ASN A 646 33.57 20.51 -11.79
CA ASN A 646 35.00 20.28 -12.00
C ASN A 646 35.32 18.94 -12.68
N ASN A 647 34.32 18.06 -12.87
CA ASN A 647 34.46 16.74 -13.50
C ASN A 647 33.79 16.63 -14.89
N GLN A 648 33.08 17.68 -15.34
CA GLN A 648 32.67 17.88 -16.74
C GLN A 648 33.75 18.65 -17.50
#